data_AF-A0A7Y5AIS0-F1
#
_entry.id   AF-A0A7Y5AIS0-F1
#
_cell.length_a   1.000
_cell.length_b   1.000
_cell.length_c   1.000
_cell.angle_alpha   90.00
_cell.angle_beta   90.00
_cell.angle_gamma   90.00
#
_symmetry.space_group_name_H-M   'P 1'
#
loop_
_entity.id
_entity.type
_entity.pdbx_description
1 polymer ?
#
loop_
_entity_poly.entity_id
_entity_poly.type
_entity_poly.pdbx_seq_one_letter_code
_entity_poly.pdbx_strand_id
1 'polypeptide(L)'
;LAPRLAPRERAKLFSVLWGGQAPITDLYSVLAGALQRLGHAQTVYAPVSVFKQDTDSVTASPCNIMSVDVLSRLDTGRDQQLQVRPSLDGKLQASVGISIAQLATLAVEVNFSLLNRPTASVAQDVDILDFPGYRTRNKYLSVDEAAVKESTDEVYPYWNLILRGKVAYLFERYSEAQEMNALVVCTSTMKQSDVISVAPVLTRWIHNTQGATPKERGQRAPGLIWALTMCDGWINSTLGKEDTHLIQAAERLMKITIVERFGSQEWMKEWSVGKPFDNTYMVRKPRLKETAFIERDAQGQEHRLIESYAGDIQRLRQYVVDFPTANRHVADTGAAFDAMMTLNDGGISRFSTSFASINDLDFKLARIEEQLEQCRVDLLEHGLNTWREEDFEQLLNKKREKTQYLLDNLGADPDAISELIHALQVPVEQLRELYLGGVYDIDGIDGEAADEPEQAAKAPANKAPAISFGNLFANNPSAAPAPAPKPLAKRLTSEQRFVRAALKAWIKHMRDLGTQPARLANLRLSREVVEALVEELVSAVRRPLFIEQLDAAVMRRVLNGMRRDQMVQRQVLTVQLAMRDFLSWFGLLEKPAGERPNSLLGSREPVFDFYHSVPQGELPVLPEQPPHHEQRFLVDWLSGLAWLTQENAKSGADPEITTEQRRQLAVLLNTFQAS
;
A
#
# COMPACT_ATOMS: atom_id res chain seq x y z
N LEU A 1 -0.83 -13.16 24.38
CA LEU A 1 0.31 -13.94 24.93
C LEU A 1 1.48 -13.04 25.34
N ALA A 2 2.07 -12.28 24.41
CA ALA A 2 3.33 -11.55 24.61
C ALA A 2 3.45 -10.65 25.87
N PRO A 3 2.43 -9.87 26.29
CA PRO A 3 2.56 -8.99 27.47
C PRO A 3 2.78 -9.73 28.80
N ARG A 4 2.50 -11.04 28.87
CA ARG A 4 2.62 -11.85 30.09
C ARG A 4 3.92 -12.66 30.17
N LEU A 5 4.78 -12.56 29.15
CA LEU A 5 6.01 -13.36 29.04
C LEU A 5 7.23 -12.60 29.56
N ALA A 6 8.16 -13.33 30.17
CA ALA A 6 9.47 -12.80 30.54
C ALA A 6 10.26 -12.38 29.27
N PRO A 7 11.25 -11.47 29.36
CA PRO A 7 12.01 -10.99 28.19
C PRO A 7 12.60 -12.12 27.32
N ARG A 8 13.17 -13.17 27.93
CA ARG A 8 13.72 -14.33 27.20
C ARG A 8 12.65 -15.15 26.49
N GLU A 9 11.49 -15.30 27.10
CA GLU A 9 10.34 -16.00 26.49
C GLU A 9 9.75 -15.18 25.34
N ARG A 10 9.71 -13.84 25.48
CA ARG A 10 9.36 -12.93 24.38
C ARG A 10 10.35 -13.03 23.23
N ALA A 11 11.65 -13.11 23.50
CA ALA A 11 12.67 -13.32 22.48
C ALA A 11 12.41 -14.60 21.68
N LYS A 12 12.10 -15.71 22.38
CA LYS A 12 11.73 -16.98 21.74
C LYS A 12 10.42 -16.87 20.94
N LEU A 13 9.39 -16.23 21.49
CA LEU A 13 8.11 -16.01 20.80
C LEU A 13 8.30 -15.22 19.49
N PHE A 14 9.04 -14.11 19.56
CA PHE A 14 9.27 -13.24 18.41
C PHE A 14 10.31 -13.78 17.43
N SER A 15 11.05 -14.83 17.80
CA SER A 15 12.05 -15.44 16.91
C SER A 15 11.53 -15.83 15.54
N VAL A 16 10.24 -16.15 15.43
CA VAL A 16 9.56 -16.45 14.16
C VAL A 16 9.63 -15.26 13.18
N LEU A 17 9.61 -14.02 13.66
CA LEU A 17 9.63 -12.80 12.82
C LEU A 17 10.96 -12.64 12.06
N TRP A 18 12.05 -13.21 12.57
CA TRP A 18 13.36 -13.20 11.93
C TRP A 18 13.85 -14.61 11.60
N GLY A 19 12.92 -15.54 11.36
CA GLY A 19 13.22 -16.88 10.85
C GLY A 19 13.96 -17.80 11.83
N GLY A 20 13.84 -17.55 13.13
CA GLY A 20 14.47 -18.36 14.18
C GLY A 20 15.99 -18.16 14.31
N GLN A 21 16.55 -17.12 13.69
CA GLN A 21 18.00 -16.88 13.67
C GLN A 21 18.51 -16.52 15.06
N ALA A 22 19.29 -17.40 15.67
CA ALA A 22 19.80 -17.26 17.03
C ALA A 22 20.52 -15.90 17.28
N PRO A 23 21.42 -15.42 16.39
CA PRO A 23 22.10 -14.15 16.61
C PRO A 23 21.17 -12.94 16.76
N ILE A 24 20.04 -12.95 16.04
CA ILE A 24 19.04 -11.87 16.12
C ILE A 24 18.20 -12.01 17.40
N THR A 25 17.89 -13.25 17.83
CA THR A 25 17.21 -13.52 19.10
C THR A 25 18.06 -13.08 20.30
N ASP A 26 19.37 -13.31 20.26
CA ASP A 26 20.30 -12.93 21.32
C ASP A 26 20.44 -11.40 21.38
N LEU A 27 20.59 -10.75 20.22
CA LEU A 27 20.57 -9.30 20.11
C LEU A 27 19.28 -8.68 20.69
N TYR A 28 18.12 -9.23 20.32
CA TYR A 28 16.84 -8.80 20.89
C TYR A 28 16.86 -8.89 22.42
N SER A 29 17.39 -9.99 22.98
CA SER A 29 17.47 -10.19 24.42
C SER A 29 18.37 -9.15 25.10
N VAL A 30 19.51 -8.82 24.51
CA VAL A 30 20.43 -7.76 24.99
C VAL A 30 19.73 -6.40 25.02
N LEU A 31 19.10 -6.02 23.91
CA LEU A 31 18.43 -4.72 23.75
C LEU A 31 17.16 -4.60 24.61
N ALA A 32 16.34 -5.65 24.68
CA ALA A 32 15.17 -5.69 25.54
C ALA A 32 15.55 -5.60 27.03
N GLY A 33 16.66 -6.25 27.42
CA GLY A 33 17.22 -6.13 28.76
C GLY A 33 17.69 -4.70 29.07
N ALA A 34 18.34 -4.03 28.11
CA ALA A 34 18.73 -2.63 28.25
C ALA A 34 17.51 -1.69 28.38
N LEU A 35 16.47 -1.88 27.57
CA LEU A 35 15.21 -1.14 27.70
C LEU A 35 14.53 -1.35 29.06
N GLN A 36 14.55 -2.58 29.57
CA GLN A 36 14.01 -2.89 30.90
C GLN A 36 14.80 -2.18 32.00
N ARG A 37 16.13 -2.11 31.91
CA ARG A 37 16.95 -1.34 32.87
C ARG A 37 16.62 0.16 32.84
N LEU A 38 16.30 0.70 31.66
CA LEU A 38 15.86 2.08 31.49
C LEU A 38 14.39 2.32 31.91
N GLY A 39 13.69 1.28 32.39
CA GLY A 39 12.28 1.38 32.79
C GLY A 39 11.34 1.65 31.61
N HIS A 40 11.74 1.31 30.38
CA HIS A 40 11.00 1.62 29.15
C HIS A 40 10.69 3.12 28.95
N ALA A 41 11.55 4.00 29.47
CA ALA A 41 11.41 5.45 29.28
C ALA A 41 11.50 5.85 27.80
N GLN A 42 10.64 6.80 27.40
CA GLN A 42 10.66 7.38 26.05
C GLN A 42 11.84 8.36 25.88
N THR A 43 12.24 9.03 26.96
CA THR A 43 13.31 10.03 26.95
C THR A 43 14.39 9.68 27.96
N VAL A 44 15.65 9.80 27.56
CA VAL A 44 16.82 9.53 28.39
C VAL A 44 17.80 10.70 28.29
N TYR A 45 18.27 11.21 29.42
CA TYR A 45 19.28 12.25 29.50
C TYR A 45 20.66 11.62 29.65
N ALA A 46 21.55 11.90 28.70
CA ALA A 46 22.93 11.45 28.69
C ALA A 46 23.89 12.63 28.91
N PRO A 47 25.05 12.41 29.55
CA PRO A 47 26.08 13.44 29.69
C PRO A 47 26.74 13.76 28.34
N VAL A 48 27.29 14.97 28.20
CA VAL A 48 27.95 15.46 26.97
C VAL A 48 29.13 14.58 26.53
N SER A 49 29.72 13.82 27.46
CA SER A 49 30.77 12.83 27.19
C SER A 49 30.36 11.73 26.20
N VAL A 50 29.07 11.62 25.86
CA VAL A 50 28.56 10.72 24.82
C VAL A 50 29.04 11.10 23.39
N PHE A 51 29.39 12.38 23.17
CA PHE A 51 29.85 12.88 21.86
C PHE A 51 31.36 12.94 21.72
N LYS A 52 32.05 13.23 22.82
CA LYS A 52 33.50 13.32 22.87
C LYS A 52 33.95 12.93 24.27
N GLN A 53 34.79 11.91 24.34
CA GLN A 53 35.47 11.57 25.57
C GLN A 53 36.88 12.16 25.55
N ASP A 54 37.24 12.83 26.63
CA ASP A 54 38.62 13.22 26.88
C ASP A 54 39.42 11.93 27.12
N THR A 55 40.20 11.53 26.12
CA THR A 55 41.09 10.37 26.21
C THR A 55 42.52 10.88 26.07
N ASP A 56 43.37 10.56 27.05
CA ASP A 56 44.80 10.90 27.04
C ASP A 56 45.60 10.13 25.98
N SER A 57 44.96 9.16 25.31
CA SER A 57 45.55 8.33 24.26
C SER A 57 45.28 8.94 22.88
N VAL A 58 46.34 9.45 22.24
CA VAL A 58 46.33 9.99 20.87
C VAL A 58 45.93 8.92 19.81
N THR A 59 45.92 7.65 20.17
CA THR A 59 45.68 6.52 19.25
C THR A 59 44.29 5.90 19.33
N ALA A 60 43.47 6.21 20.33
CA ALA A 60 42.13 5.63 20.46
C ALA A 60 41.09 6.50 19.74
N SER A 61 40.40 5.95 18.72
CA SER A 61 39.27 6.65 18.10
C SER A 61 38.18 6.92 19.14
N PRO A 62 37.84 8.20 19.41
CA PRO A 62 36.89 8.55 20.46
C PRO A 62 35.52 7.91 20.17
N CYS A 63 34.90 7.33 21.20
CA CYS A 63 33.55 6.79 21.06
C CYS A 63 32.56 7.95 20.99
N ASN A 64 31.79 8.01 19.90
CA ASN A 64 30.80 9.05 19.67
C ASN A 64 29.50 8.39 19.22
N ILE A 65 28.40 8.66 19.93
CA ILE A 65 27.07 8.14 19.57
C ILE A 65 26.61 8.52 18.16
N MET A 66 27.10 9.64 17.62
CA MET A 66 26.80 10.11 16.26
C MET A 66 27.55 9.33 15.18
N SER A 67 28.55 8.55 15.56
CA SER A 67 29.35 7.78 14.61
C SER A 67 28.65 6.48 14.24
N VAL A 68 28.38 6.25 12.95
CA VAL A 68 27.65 5.07 12.48
C VAL A 68 28.36 3.74 12.78
N ASP A 69 29.67 3.77 12.94
CA ASP A 69 30.52 2.62 13.29
C ASP A 69 30.49 2.29 14.79
N VAL A 70 29.86 3.11 15.65
CA VAL A 70 29.75 2.83 17.10
C VAL A 70 29.05 1.50 17.38
N LEU A 71 28.14 1.08 16.48
CA LEU A 71 27.45 -0.20 16.56
C LEU A 71 28.40 -1.40 16.45
N SER A 72 29.59 -1.23 15.86
CA SER A 72 30.62 -2.26 15.81
C SER A 72 31.15 -2.63 17.20
N ARG A 73 30.93 -1.79 18.21
CA ARG A 73 31.38 -2.02 19.59
C ARG A 73 30.34 -2.74 20.43
N LEU A 74 29.13 -2.99 19.92
CA LEU A 74 28.02 -3.58 20.70
C LEU A 74 28.43 -4.91 21.35
N ASP A 75 28.21 -5.03 22.66
CA ASP A 75 28.55 -6.25 23.42
C ASP A 75 30.05 -6.66 23.37
N THR A 76 30.94 -5.71 23.05
CA THR A 76 32.40 -5.91 23.05
C THR A 76 33.05 -5.22 24.26
N GLY A 77 34.27 -5.66 24.61
CA GLY A 77 35.07 -4.99 25.65
C GLY A 77 35.56 -3.57 25.29
N ARG A 78 35.42 -3.14 24.02
CA ARG A 78 35.75 -1.79 23.55
C ARG A 78 34.60 -0.79 23.72
N ASP A 79 33.39 -1.26 24.06
CA ASP A 79 32.26 -0.39 24.33
C ASP A 79 32.45 0.35 25.65
N GLN A 80 31.95 1.57 25.71
CA GLN A 80 32.13 2.43 26.88
C GLN A 80 30.83 2.54 27.66
N GLN A 81 30.93 2.39 28.97
CA GLN A 81 29.78 2.55 29.87
C GLN A 81 29.49 4.02 30.13
N LEU A 82 28.21 4.34 30.21
CA LEU A 82 27.68 5.68 30.46
C LEU A 82 26.64 5.60 31.57
N GLN A 83 26.59 6.66 32.38
CA GLN A 83 25.53 6.86 33.36
C GLN A 83 24.49 7.79 32.75
N VAL A 84 23.27 7.29 32.57
CA VAL A 84 22.16 8.05 31.99
C VAL A 84 21.00 8.15 32.95
N ARG A 85 20.12 9.13 32.75
CA ARG A 85 18.93 9.33 33.58
C ARG A 85 17.65 9.20 32.73
N PRO A 86 16.90 8.10 32.87
CA PRO A 86 15.59 7.95 32.23
C PRO A 86 14.59 8.99 32.74
N SER A 87 13.65 9.41 31.90
CA SER A 87 12.51 10.26 32.27
C SER A 87 11.21 9.50 32.07
N LEU A 88 10.43 9.36 33.15
CA LEU A 88 9.11 8.74 33.15
C LEU A 88 8.10 9.77 33.60
N ASP A 89 7.06 10.00 32.79
CA ASP A 89 6.02 11.01 33.05
C ASP A 89 6.59 12.40 33.41
N GLY A 90 7.65 12.80 32.71
CA GLY A 90 8.35 14.07 32.92
C GLY A 90 9.27 14.11 34.17
N LYS A 91 9.38 13.03 34.93
CA LYS A 91 10.23 12.94 36.13
C LYS A 91 11.50 12.16 35.85
N LEU A 92 12.64 12.82 36.11
CA LEU A 92 13.97 12.23 36.06
C LEU A 92 14.12 11.13 37.12
N GLN A 93 14.48 9.95 36.68
CA GLN A 93 14.74 8.78 37.51
C GLN A 93 16.19 8.75 38.02
N ALA A 94 16.51 7.70 38.78
CA ALA A 94 17.86 7.41 39.21
C ALA A 94 18.79 7.12 38.02
N SER A 95 20.10 7.26 38.25
CA SER A 95 21.12 6.96 37.26
C SER A 95 21.12 5.46 36.93
N VAL A 96 21.17 5.14 35.63
CA VAL A 96 21.22 3.79 35.10
C VAL A 96 22.45 3.65 34.21
N GLY A 97 23.20 2.57 34.40
CA GLY A 97 24.34 2.22 33.54
C GLY A 97 23.88 1.62 32.20
N ILE A 98 24.38 2.16 31.11
CA ILE A 98 24.18 1.64 29.75
C ILE A 98 25.43 1.93 28.90
N SER A 99 25.75 1.08 27.93
CA SER A 99 26.86 1.35 27.03
C SER A 99 26.48 2.32 25.91
N ILE A 100 27.47 3.00 25.32
CA ILE A 100 27.23 3.92 24.21
C ILE A 100 26.68 3.17 22.99
N ALA A 101 27.19 1.98 22.65
CA ALA A 101 26.64 1.25 21.50
C ALA A 101 25.21 0.74 21.75
N GLN A 102 24.87 0.33 22.99
CA GLN A 102 23.49 -0.03 23.35
C GLN A 102 22.56 1.17 23.21
N LEU A 103 22.97 2.33 23.75
CA LEU A 103 22.20 3.57 23.62
C LEU A 103 22.06 4.00 22.16
N ALA A 104 23.15 3.97 21.39
CA ALA A 104 23.18 4.24 19.96
C ALA A 104 22.30 3.28 19.15
N THR A 105 22.12 2.04 19.60
CA THR A 105 21.22 1.07 18.96
C THR A 105 19.76 1.37 19.27
N LEU A 106 19.44 1.71 20.53
CA LEU A 106 18.08 1.94 21.00
C LEU A 106 17.51 3.33 20.69
N ALA A 107 18.35 4.37 20.68
CA ALA A 107 17.91 5.75 20.50
C ALA A 107 17.35 5.97 19.10
N VAL A 108 16.15 6.55 19.00
CA VAL A 108 15.56 6.93 17.71
C VAL A 108 16.14 8.27 17.27
N GLU A 109 16.27 9.21 18.21
CA GLU A 109 16.73 10.58 17.99
C GLU A 109 17.78 10.98 19.04
N VAL A 110 18.60 11.98 18.68
CA VAL A 110 19.45 12.72 19.60
C VAL A 110 19.08 14.19 19.45
N ASN A 111 18.46 14.76 20.49
CA ASN A 111 17.92 16.11 20.43
C ASN A 111 18.95 17.15 20.85
N PHE A 112 19.21 18.12 19.95
CA PHE A 112 20.10 19.25 20.19
C PHE A 112 19.29 20.53 20.34
N SER A 113 19.03 20.95 21.57
CA SER A 113 18.38 22.23 21.83
C SER A 113 19.36 23.38 21.61
N LEU A 114 19.03 24.31 20.72
CA LEU A 114 19.83 25.50 20.47
C LEU A 114 19.71 26.46 21.66
N LEU A 115 20.86 26.81 22.25
CA LEU A 115 20.92 27.78 23.35
C LEU A 115 20.70 29.22 22.86
N ASN A 116 21.14 29.50 21.63
CA ASN A 116 21.07 30.82 21.02
C ASN A 116 20.04 30.81 19.89
N ARG A 117 19.41 31.96 19.63
CA ARG A 117 18.50 32.11 18.49
C ARG A 117 19.28 31.97 17.17
N PRO A 118 18.80 31.14 16.24
CA PRO A 118 19.33 31.08 14.88
C PRO A 118 19.30 32.43 14.17
N THR A 119 20.30 32.67 13.32
CA THR A 119 20.37 33.87 12.46
C THR A 119 19.25 33.90 11.42
N ALA A 120 18.90 32.75 10.85
CA ALA A 120 17.78 32.62 9.92
C ALA A 120 16.46 32.52 10.70
N SER A 121 15.49 33.38 10.40
CA SER A 121 14.18 33.39 11.09
C SER A 121 13.45 32.06 10.95
N VAL A 122 13.50 31.44 9.78
CA VAL A 122 12.80 30.17 9.52
C VAL A 122 13.27 29.04 10.45
N ALA A 123 14.54 29.07 10.88
CA ALA A 123 15.10 28.07 11.79
C ALA A 123 14.61 28.23 13.25
N GLN A 124 13.84 29.30 13.56
CA GLN A 124 13.24 29.51 14.88
C GLN A 124 11.92 28.75 15.03
N ASP A 125 11.25 28.48 13.92
CA ASP A 125 9.90 27.95 13.89
C ASP A 125 9.85 26.50 13.37
N VAL A 126 11.01 25.94 12.95
CA VAL A 126 11.15 24.56 12.46
C VAL A 126 12.12 23.75 13.32
N ASP A 127 11.81 22.46 13.48
CA ASP A 127 12.78 21.46 13.91
C ASP A 127 13.50 20.86 12.69
N ILE A 128 14.82 20.67 12.79
CA ILE A 128 15.62 20.05 11.74
C ILE A 128 15.97 18.63 12.16
N LEU A 129 15.43 17.66 11.42
CA LEU A 129 15.76 16.25 11.57
C LEU A 129 16.86 15.86 10.56
N ASP A 130 18.00 15.42 11.08
CA ASP A 130 19.10 14.90 10.25
C ASP A 130 19.09 13.37 10.24
N PHE A 131 18.99 12.79 9.05
CA PHE A 131 19.05 11.34 8.87
C PHE A 131 20.47 10.89 8.56
N PRO A 132 20.96 9.81 9.20
CA PRO A 132 22.19 9.17 8.77
C PRO A 132 22.08 8.80 7.29
N GLY A 133 23.12 9.08 6.52
CA GLY A 133 23.08 9.00 5.06
C GLY A 133 22.53 7.67 4.54
N TYR A 134 21.49 7.75 3.68
CA TYR A 134 20.83 6.56 3.13
C TYR A 134 21.82 5.70 2.33
N ARG A 135 21.65 4.38 2.39
CA ARG A 135 22.53 3.41 1.72
C ARG A 135 21.71 2.25 1.15
N THR A 136 22.24 1.63 0.10
CA THR A 136 21.57 0.47 -0.53
C THR A 136 21.55 -0.73 0.40
N ARG A 137 20.46 -1.48 0.37
CA ARG A 137 20.32 -2.72 1.14
C ARG A 137 21.32 -3.75 0.62
N ASN A 138 22.03 -4.40 1.53
CA ASN A 138 22.92 -5.50 1.18
C ASN A 138 22.05 -6.73 0.82
N LYS A 139 22.45 -7.46 -0.22
CA LYS A 139 21.74 -8.66 -0.70
C LYS A 139 22.32 -9.92 -0.07
N TYR A 140 22.34 -9.96 1.26
CA TYR A 140 22.76 -11.18 1.98
C TYR A 140 21.71 -12.27 1.81
N LEU A 141 22.14 -13.50 1.57
CA LEU A 141 21.27 -14.67 1.48
C LEU A 141 21.09 -15.36 2.84
N SER A 142 21.97 -15.07 3.80
CA SER A 142 21.89 -15.55 5.17
C SER A 142 22.46 -14.54 6.17
N VAL A 143 22.13 -14.71 7.46
CA VAL A 143 22.70 -13.90 8.55
C VAL A 143 24.20 -14.17 8.70
N ASP A 144 24.66 -15.39 8.43
CA ASP A 144 26.08 -15.76 8.51
C ASP A 144 26.94 -15.08 7.42
N GLU A 145 26.37 -14.83 6.24
CA GLU A 145 27.03 -14.02 5.22
C GLU A 145 27.20 -12.55 5.63
N ALA A 146 26.31 -12.05 6.48
CA ALA A 146 26.37 -10.69 7.00
C ALA A 146 27.37 -10.54 8.15
N ALA A 147 27.82 -11.66 8.75
CA ALA A 147 28.80 -11.65 9.82
C ALA A 147 30.17 -11.21 9.31
N VAL A 148 30.82 -10.30 10.03
CA VAL A 148 32.22 -9.94 9.76
C VAL A 148 33.11 -11.13 10.14
N LYS A 149 33.74 -11.76 9.14
CA LYS A 149 34.54 -12.99 9.30
C LYS A 149 35.91 -12.79 9.96
N GLU A 150 36.42 -11.56 9.99
CA GLU A 150 37.67 -11.18 10.69
C GLU A 150 37.40 -10.81 12.15
N SER A 151 36.65 -11.64 12.88
CA SER A 151 36.27 -11.36 14.27
C SER A 151 37.46 -11.52 15.23
N THR A 152 38.18 -10.43 15.50
CA THR A 152 38.77 -10.21 16.82
C THR A 152 37.63 -10.04 17.83
N ASP A 153 37.79 -10.40 19.13
CA ASP A 153 36.83 -10.18 20.25
C ASP A 153 36.43 -8.69 20.49
N GLU A 154 36.85 -7.82 19.57
CA GLU A 154 36.80 -6.39 19.61
C GLU A 154 35.76 -5.78 18.64
N VAL A 155 35.09 -6.60 17.81
CA VAL A 155 34.09 -6.16 16.83
C VAL A 155 32.85 -7.06 16.87
N TYR A 156 31.67 -6.46 17.04
CA TYR A 156 30.39 -7.15 17.02
C TYR A 156 30.06 -7.69 15.61
N PRO A 157 29.94 -9.01 15.38
CA PRO A 157 29.91 -9.57 14.02
C PRO A 157 28.79 -9.05 13.11
N TYR A 158 27.63 -8.70 13.67
CA TYR A 158 26.42 -8.34 12.91
C TYR A 158 26.12 -6.84 12.89
N TRP A 159 27.08 -5.99 13.27
CA TRP A 159 26.84 -4.55 13.42
C TRP A 159 26.37 -3.86 12.13
N ASN A 160 26.87 -4.31 10.97
CA ASN A 160 26.46 -3.79 9.66
C ASN A 160 24.99 -4.10 9.35
N LEU A 161 24.50 -5.27 9.77
CA LEU A 161 23.09 -5.64 9.59
C LEU A 161 22.19 -4.73 10.44
N ILE A 162 22.58 -4.47 11.69
CA ILE A 162 21.87 -3.53 12.59
C ILE A 162 21.88 -2.12 12.00
N LEU A 163 23.05 -1.63 11.58
CA LEU A 163 23.20 -0.30 11.00
C LEU A 163 22.27 -0.11 9.80
N ARG A 164 22.30 -1.05 8.85
CA ARG A 164 21.48 -0.98 7.63
C ARG A 164 19.99 -1.08 7.94
N GLY A 165 19.61 -1.99 8.84
CA GLY A 165 18.22 -2.15 9.28
C GLY A 165 17.70 -0.90 9.97
N LYS A 166 18.49 -0.31 10.87
CA LYS A 166 18.12 0.90 11.61
C LYS A 166 17.97 2.11 10.70
N VAL A 167 18.93 2.38 9.81
CA VAL A 167 18.86 3.52 8.88
C VAL A 167 17.62 3.43 7.99
N ALA A 168 17.31 2.24 7.47
CA ALA A 168 16.11 2.02 6.67
C ALA A 168 14.82 2.21 7.49
N TYR A 169 14.77 1.59 8.68
CA TYR A 169 13.61 1.67 9.57
C TYR A 169 13.30 3.09 10.00
N LEU A 170 14.32 3.88 10.39
CA LEU A 170 14.11 5.26 10.81
C LEU A 170 13.44 6.05 9.69
N PHE A 171 14.01 6.05 8.48
CA PHE A 171 13.43 6.79 7.36
C PHE A 171 11.99 6.33 7.03
N GLU A 172 11.75 5.01 7.01
CA GLU A 172 10.42 4.44 6.78
C GLU A 172 9.42 4.88 7.86
N ARG A 173 9.82 4.87 9.14
CA ARG A 173 8.99 5.31 10.26
C ARG A 173 8.53 6.77 10.10
N TYR A 174 9.45 7.71 9.89
CA TYR A 174 9.07 9.13 9.74
C TYR A 174 8.25 9.38 8.47
N SER A 175 8.47 8.57 7.42
CA SER A 175 7.70 8.66 6.18
C SER A 175 6.27 8.14 6.33
N GLU A 176 6.09 7.01 7.03
CA GLU A 176 4.76 6.42 7.26
C GLU A 176 3.96 7.17 8.32
N ALA A 177 4.60 7.64 9.38
CA ALA A 177 3.98 8.50 10.38
C ALA A 177 3.71 9.92 9.85
N GLN A 178 4.18 10.24 8.63
CA GLN A 178 4.12 11.57 8.02
C GLN A 178 4.60 12.67 8.97
N GLU A 179 5.65 12.40 9.74
CA GLU A 179 6.15 13.34 10.75
C GLU A 179 6.84 14.54 10.10
N MET A 180 7.44 14.37 8.92
CA MET A 180 8.15 15.41 8.17
C MET A 180 7.24 16.24 7.26
N ASN A 181 7.20 17.56 7.45
CA ASN A 181 6.48 18.49 6.57
C ASN A 181 7.21 18.70 5.23
N ALA A 182 8.53 18.82 5.29
CA ALA A 182 9.41 19.03 4.15
C ALA A 182 10.54 18.00 4.16
N LEU A 183 11.04 17.67 2.97
CA LEU A 183 12.17 16.77 2.80
C LEU A 183 13.25 17.43 1.93
N VAL A 184 14.45 17.58 2.51
CA VAL A 184 15.61 18.14 1.81
C VAL A 184 16.48 17.00 1.29
N VAL A 185 16.68 16.95 -0.03
CA VAL A 185 17.58 15.99 -0.67
C VAL A 185 18.86 16.71 -1.09
N CYS A 186 19.97 16.37 -0.45
CA CYS A 186 21.28 16.92 -0.77
C CYS A 186 22.03 16.01 -1.75
N THR A 187 22.45 16.58 -2.88
CA THR A 187 23.30 15.90 -3.86
C THR A 187 24.59 16.68 -4.06
N SER A 188 25.72 15.98 -4.17
CA SER A 188 27.02 16.61 -4.38
C SER A 188 27.20 16.94 -5.86
N THR A 189 27.66 18.15 -6.14
CA THR A 189 28.09 18.56 -7.49
C THR A 189 29.46 17.97 -7.88
N MET A 190 30.15 17.31 -6.95
CA MET A 190 31.46 16.71 -7.18
C MET A 190 31.41 15.21 -7.41
N LYS A 191 30.38 14.53 -6.88
CA LYS A 191 30.24 13.08 -6.96
C LYS A 191 28.79 12.67 -7.13
N GLN A 192 28.54 11.83 -8.12
CA GLN A 192 27.23 11.19 -8.31
C GLN A 192 26.87 10.34 -7.08
N SER A 193 25.59 10.33 -6.70
CA SER A 193 25.12 9.42 -5.66
C SER A 193 25.28 7.95 -6.09
N ASP A 194 25.90 7.14 -5.23
CA ASP A 194 26.07 5.70 -5.45
C ASP A 194 24.81 4.90 -5.03
N VAL A 195 23.77 5.59 -4.52
CA VAL A 195 22.65 4.95 -3.83
C VAL A 195 21.38 4.96 -4.69
N ILE A 196 21.19 3.88 -5.45
CA ILE A 196 20.08 3.74 -6.41
C ILE A 196 18.72 3.56 -5.71
N SER A 197 18.72 2.95 -4.52
CA SER A 197 17.50 2.59 -3.79
C SER A 197 16.79 3.76 -3.11
N VAL A 198 17.25 5.01 -3.28
CA VAL A 198 16.61 6.22 -2.72
C VAL A 198 15.33 6.56 -3.48
N ALA A 199 15.31 6.37 -4.81
CA ALA A 199 14.20 6.85 -5.64
C ALA A 199 12.83 6.28 -5.24
N PRO A 200 12.64 4.95 -5.01
CA PRO A 200 11.35 4.41 -4.58
C PRO A 200 10.90 4.95 -3.23
N VAL A 201 11.85 5.23 -2.34
CA VAL A 201 11.62 5.75 -1.01
C VAL A 201 11.14 7.20 -1.05
N LEU A 202 11.77 8.03 -1.90
CA LEU A 202 11.28 9.38 -2.18
C LEU A 202 9.89 9.36 -2.82
N THR A 203 9.66 8.51 -3.83
CA THR A 203 8.35 8.37 -4.48
C THR A 203 7.26 8.06 -3.45
N ARG A 204 7.51 7.12 -2.53
CA ARG A 204 6.56 6.79 -1.47
C ARG A 204 6.26 7.97 -0.55
N TRP A 205 7.29 8.71 -0.12
CA TRP A 205 7.10 9.91 0.70
C TRP A 205 6.32 10.99 -0.04
N ILE A 206 6.60 11.21 -1.33
CA ILE A 206 5.89 12.18 -2.19
C ILE A 206 4.42 11.79 -2.34
N HIS A 207 4.12 10.52 -2.65
CA HIS A 207 2.73 10.06 -2.82
C HIS A 207 1.93 10.22 -1.53
N ASN A 208 2.54 9.93 -0.38
CA ASN A 208 1.90 10.09 0.92
C ASN A 208 1.71 11.57 1.29
N THR A 209 2.73 12.41 1.17
CA THR A 209 2.70 13.78 1.73
C THR A 209 2.32 14.87 0.73
N GLN A 210 2.64 14.69 -0.55
CA GLN A 210 2.44 15.70 -1.59
C GLN A 210 1.33 15.33 -2.56
N GLY A 211 1.09 14.04 -2.82
CA GLY A 211 0.11 13.55 -3.79
C GLY A 211 0.72 12.60 -4.82
N ALA A 212 -0.07 11.61 -5.24
CA ALA A 212 0.35 10.58 -6.20
C ALA A 212 0.35 11.12 -7.64
N THR A 213 -0.53 12.07 -7.93
CA THR A 213 -0.69 12.65 -9.28
C THR A 213 -0.17 14.08 -9.36
N PRO A 214 0.21 14.57 -10.57
CA PRO A 214 0.57 15.97 -10.76
C PRO A 214 -0.55 16.95 -10.36
N LYS A 215 -1.81 16.53 -10.50
CA LYS A 215 -2.97 17.34 -10.11
C LYS A 215 -3.05 17.53 -8.59
N GLU A 216 -2.82 16.48 -7.81
CA GLU A 216 -2.80 16.58 -6.33
C GLU A 216 -1.62 17.42 -5.84
N ARG A 217 -0.42 17.13 -6.36
CA ARG A 217 0.81 17.86 -5.98
C ARG A 217 0.73 19.35 -6.32
N GLY A 218 0.09 19.70 -7.44
CA GLY A 218 -0.08 21.09 -7.87
C GLY A 218 -1.00 21.94 -6.99
N GLN A 219 -1.71 21.36 -6.03
CA GLN A 219 -2.60 22.09 -5.12
C GLN A 219 -1.88 22.73 -3.92
N ARG A 220 -0.59 22.44 -3.74
CA ARG A 220 0.20 22.86 -2.58
C ARG A 220 1.63 23.22 -2.94
N ALA A 221 2.31 23.92 -2.02
CA ALA A 221 3.73 24.21 -2.18
C ALA A 221 4.55 22.90 -2.16
N PRO A 222 5.61 22.77 -2.98
CA PRO A 222 6.42 21.54 -3.01
C PRO A 222 7.18 21.32 -1.70
N GLY A 223 6.79 20.30 -0.93
CA GLY A 223 7.51 19.90 0.28
C GLY A 223 8.87 19.24 0.02
N LEU A 224 9.11 18.76 -1.21
CA LEU A 224 10.41 18.23 -1.63
C LEU A 224 11.31 19.38 -2.07
N ILE A 225 12.47 19.54 -1.42
CA ILE A 225 13.46 20.56 -1.72
C ILE A 225 14.77 19.87 -2.11
N TRP A 226 15.37 20.29 -3.23
CA TRP A 226 16.61 19.71 -3.71
C TRP A 226 17.78 20.66 -3.55
N ALA A 227 18.85 20.24 -2.88
CA ALA A 227 20.05 21.05 -2.67
C ALA A 227 21.23 20.45 -3.45
N LEU A 228 21.77 21.24 -4.39
CA LEU A 228 23.05 20.98 -5.05
C LEU A 228 24.15 21.53 -4.17
N THR A 229 24.88 20.65 -3.51
CA THR A 229 25.88 20.98 -2.47
C THR A 229 27.30 20.83 -3.00
N MET A 230 28.28 21.36 -2.26
CA MET A 230 29.70 21.36 -2.63
C MET A 230 30.03 22.18 -3.88
N CYS A 231 29.21 23.18 -4.20
CA CYS A 231 29.45 24.07 -5.34
C CYS A 231 30.80 24.80 -5.28
N ASP A 232 31.39 25.03 -4.10
CA ASP A 232 32.75 25.55 -3.97
C ASP A 232 33.77 24.69 -4.74
N GLY A 233 33.73 23.37 -4.52
CA GLY A 233 34.63 22.43 -5.17
C GLY A 233 34.40 22.35 -6.67
N TRP A 234 33.13 22.42 -7.09
CA TRP A 234 32.74 22.38 -8.49
C TRP A 234 33.27 23.61 -9.23
N ILE A 235 33.04 24.81 -8.70
CA ILE A 235 33.58 26.06 -9.28
C ILE A 235 35.11 26.01 -9.27
N ASN A 236 35.74 25.65 -8.15
CA ASN A 236 37.21 25.50 -8.05
C ASN A 236 37.78 24.60 -9.17
N SER A 237 37.10 23.51 -9.53
CA SER A 237 37.55 22.58 -10.57
C SER A 237 37.55 23.17 -11.98
N THR A 238 36.77 24.23 -12.20
CA THR A 238 36.59 24.91 -13.49
C THR A 238 37.48 26.13 -13.69
N LEU A 239 38.11 26.65 -12.63
CA LEU A 239 38.92 27.87 -12.70
C LEU A 239 40.12 27.72 -13.65
N GLY A 240 40.36 28.72 -14.50
CA GLY A 240 41.47 28.75 -15.45
C GLY A 240 41.37 27.70 -16.56
N LYS A 241 40.20 27.12 -16.79
CA LYS A 241 39.96 26.12 -17.84
C LYS A 241 39.37 26.76 -19.11
N GLU A 242 39.52 26.07 -20.23
CA GLU A 242 38.95 26.49 -21.51
C GLU A 242 37.43 26.30 -21.56
N ASP A 243 36.75 27.05 -22.43
CA ASP A 243 35.29 27.03 -22.61
C ASP A 243 34.72 25.61 -22.81
N THR A 244 35.43 24.75 -23.53
CA THR A 244 35.03 23.34 -23.74
C THR A 244 34.85 22.59 -22.41
N HIS A 245 35.72 22.86 -21.42
CA HIS A 245 35.65 22.25 -20.10
C HIS A 245 34.52 22.86 -19.25
N LEU A 246 34.32 24.17 -19.33
CA LEU A 246 33.24 24.87 -18.61
C LEU A 246 31.87 24.38 -19.09
N ILE A 247 31.68 24.23 -20.41
CA ILE A 247 30.48 23.67 -21.02
C ILE A 247 30.23 22.25 -20.52
N GLN A 248 31.26 21.39 -20.51
CA GLN A 248 31.14 20.02 -19.98
C GLN A 248 30.80 20.01 -18.48
N ALA A 249 31.38 20.92 -17.69
CA ALA A 249 31.10 21.02 -16.26
C ALA A 249 29.65 21.45 -15.99
N ALA A 250 29.14 22.38 -16.78
CA ALA A 250 27.75 22.84 -16.69
C ALA A 250 26.75 21.76 -17.17
N GLU A 251 27.05 21.02 -18.24
CA GLU A 251 26.25 19.85 -18.66
C GLU A 251 26.22 18.77 -17.57
N ARG A 252 27.39 18.46 -17.00
CA ARG A 252 27.53 17.42 -15.97
C ARG A 252 26.80 17.74 -14.68
N LEU A 253 26.66 19.03 -14.32
CA LEU A 253 26.03 19.48 -13.09
C LEU A 253 24.68 18.80 -12.86
N MET A 254 23.75 18.94 -13.81
CA MET A 254 22.40 18.36 -13.72
C MET A 254 22.41 16.85 -13.94
N LYS A 255 23.34 16.35 -14.76
CA LYS A 255 23.46 14.92 -15.06
C LYS A 255 23.72 14.10 -13.80
N ILE A 256 24.75 14.45 -13.05
CA ILE A 256 25.20 13.65 -11.89
C ILE A 256 24.35 13.89 -10.63
N THR A 257 23.71 15.05 -10.52
CA THR A 257 22.94 15.42 -9.32
C THR A 257 21.49 14.97 -9.41
N ILE A 258 20.87 15.02 -10.59
CA ILE A 258 19.43 14.79 -10.77
C ILE A 258 19.16 13.76 -11.87
N VAL A 259 19.54 14.05 -13.12
CA VAL A 259 18.99 13.36 -14.31
C VAL A 259 19.31 11.87 -14.30
N GLU A 260 20.54 11.48 -14.01
CA GLU A 260 20.97 10.09 -14.16
C GLU A 260 20.35 9.15 -13.11
N ARG A 261 19.97 9.68 -11.94
CA ARG A 261 19.37 8.88 -10.85
C ARG A 261 17.85 9.02 -10.76
N PHE A 262 17.33 10.20 -11.02
CA PHE A 262 15.94 10.55 -10.74
C PHE A 262 15.17 11.03 -11.97
N GLY A 263 15.84 11.28 -13.11
CA GLY A 263 15.19 11.78 -14.32
C GLY A 263 14.15 10.83 -14.93
N SER A 264 14.18 9.54 -14.59
CA SER A 264 13.16 8.57 -15.01
C SER A 264 11.87 8.63 -14.20
N GLN A 265 11.90 9.20 -12.99
CA GLN A 265 10.76 9.24 -12.06
C GLN A 265 9.64 10.13 -12.58
N GLU A 266 8.39 9.74 -12.31
CA GLU A 266 7.20 10.47 -12.77
C GLU A 266 7.14 11.89 -12.20
N TRP A 267 7.34 12.04 -10.90
CA TRP A 267 7.30 13.32 -10.20
C TRP A 267 8.46 14.25 -10.59
N MET A 268 9.59 13.70 -11.07
CA MET A 268 10.70 14.52 -11.57
C MET A 268 10.38 15.08 -12.96
N LYS A 269 9.75 14.27 -13.82
CA LYS A 269 9.34 14.67 -15.17
C LYS A 269 8.19 15.67 -15.16
N GLU A 270 7.22 15.46 -14.27
CA GLU A 270 6.01 16.24 -14.13
C GLU A 270 5.59 16.31 -12.65
N TRP A 271 5.98 17.39 -11.98
CA TRP A 271 5.63 17.61 -10.57
C TRP A 271 4.19 18.09 -10.44
N SER A 272 3.80 19.06 -11.25
CA SER A 272 2.41 19.53 -11.40
C SER A 272 2.02 19.53 -12.87
N VAL A 273 0.73 19.66 -13.19
CA VAL A 273 0.23 19.59 -14.57
C VAL A 273 1.04 20.49 -15.52
N GLY A 274 1.71 19.88 -16.49
CA GLY A 274 2.55 20.56 -17.49
C GLY A 274 3.86 21.15 -16.97
N LYS A 275 4.25 20.92 -15.71
CA LYS A 275 5.44 21.51 -15.08
C LYS A 275 6.37 20.42 -14.48
N PRO A 276 7.64 20.35 -14.89
CA PRO A 276 8.63 19.47 -14.26
C PRO A 276 8.95 19.90 -12.82
N PHE A 277 9.59 19.02 -12.06
CA PHE A 277 10.12 19.41 -10.74
C PHE A 277 11.29 20.39 -10.89
N ASP A 278 11.15 21.57 -10.29
CA ASP A 278 12.13 22.67 -10.38
C ASP A 278 12.52 23.29 -9.02
N ASN A 279 12.11 22.68 -7.91
CA ASN A 279 12.38 23.16 -6.54
C ASN A 279 13.82 22.81 -6.09
N THR A 280 14.80 23.26 -6.87
CA THR A 280 16.23 22.96 -6.72
C THR A 280 17.05 24.22 -6.46
N TYR A 281 17.99 24.13 -5.53
CA TYR A 281 18.82 25.23 -5.05
C TYR A 281 20.30 24.87 -5.16
N MET A 282 21.11 25.85 -5.56
CA MET A 282 22.58 25.72 -5.57
C MET A 282 23.13 26.31 -4.27
N VAL A 283 23.93 25.53 -3.55
CA VAL A 283 24.42 25.90 -2.22
C VAL A 283 25.92 25.63 -2.10
N ARG A 284 26.63 26.63 -1.59
CA ARG A 284 28.05 26.54 -1.24
C ARG A 284 28.23 26.72 0.27
N LYS A 285 29.40 26.40 0.80
CA LYS A 285 29.74 26.57 2.22
C LYS A 285 30.53 27.87 2.40
N PRO A 286 29.93 28.95 2.94
CA PRO A 286 30.65 30.20 3.14
C PRO A 286 31.83 30.01 4.09
N ARG A 287 32.90 30.79 3.86
CA ARG A 287 34.09 30.85 4.72
C ARG A 287 34.93 29.57 4.71
N LEU A 288 34.71 28.69 3.74
CA LEU A 288 35.55 27.53 3.50
C LEU A 288 36.93 27.97 3.00
N LYS A 289 38.02 27.47 3.60
CA LYS A 289 39.39 27.93 3.29
C LYS A 289 39.85 27.50 1.90
N GLU A 290 39.34 26.37 1.45
CA GLU A 290 39.66 25.73 0.18
C GLU A 290 39.01 26.44 -1.01
N THR A 291 38.05 27.34 -0.79
CA THR A 291 37.42 28.14 -1.86
C THR A 291 38.46 29.10 -2.45
N ALA A 292 38.85 28.87 -3.71
CA ALA A 292 39.98 29.53 -4.35
C ALA A 292 39.62 30.85 -5.03
N PHE A 293 38.33 31.09 -5.30
CA PHE A 293 37.85 32.26 -6.02
C PHE A 293 37.34 33.41 -5.13
N ILE A 294 37.38 33.24 -3.80
CA ILE A 294 36.91 34.25 -2.84
C ILE A 294 38.07 34.70 -1.95
N GLU A 295 38.28 36.01 -1.89
CA GLU A 295 39.19 36.64 -0.92
C GLU A 295 38.49 36.79 0.44
N ARG A 296 39.21 36.46 1.51
CA ARG A 296 38.71 36.50 2.89
C ARG A 296 39.53 37.47 3.73
N ASP A 297 38.88 38.11 4.71
CA ASP A 297 39.54 39.00 5.66
C ASP A 297 40.26 38.25 6.80
N ALA A 298 40.87 38.99 7.71
CA ALA A 298 41.58 38.44 8.87
C ALA A 298 40.67 37.69 9.85
N GLN A 299 39.36 37.99 9.86
CA GLN A 299 38.35 37.26 10.65
C GLN A 299 37.76 36.06 9.90
N GLY A 300 38.22 35.78 8.68
CA GLY A 300 37.74 34.71 7.83
C GLY A 300 36.38 34.97 7.17
N GLN A 301 35.86 36.21 7.19
CA GLN A 301 34.68 36.58 6.43
C GLN A 301 35.03 36.76 4.95
N GLU A 302 34.07 36.49 4.08
CA GLU A 302 34.24 36.65 2.65
C GLU A 302 34.11 38.13 2.28
N HIS A 303 35.14 38.66 1.63
CA HIS A 303 35.27 40.09 1.34
C HIS A 303 34.90 40.42 -0.10
N ARG A 304 35.49 39.70 -1.08
CA ARG A 304 35.21 39.90 -2.51
C ARG A 304 35.56 38.67 -3.35
N LEU A 305 35.04 38.64 -4.56
CA LEU A 305 35.50 37.73 -5.61
C LEU A 305 36.89 38.14 -6.08
N ILE A 306 37.77 37.17 -6.34
CA ILE A 306 39.09 37.43 -6.91
C ILE A 306 38.94 37.77 -8.40
N GLU A 307 39.41 38.96 -8.78
CA GLU A 307 39.25 39.54 -10.13
C GLU A 307 39.72 38.62 -11.25
N SER A 308 40.83 37.89 -11.04
CA SER A 308 41.37 36.96 -12.05
C SER A 308 40.41 35.83 -12.45
N TYR A 309 39.44 35.50 -11.59
CA TYR A 309 38.47 34.43 -11.84
C TYR A 309 37.08 34.95 -12.22
N ALA A 310 36.85 36.27 -12.21
CA ALA A 310 35.54 36.86 -12.50
C ALA A 310 35.03 36.48 -13.90
N GLY A 311 35.91 36.52 -14.91
CA GLY A 311 35.58 36.13 -16.29
C GLY A 311 35.21 34.65 -16.43
N ASP A 312 35.96 33.76 -15.76
CA ASP A 312 35.67 32.32 -15.78
C ASP A 312 34.32 32.00 -15.15
N ILE A 313 34.02 32.62 -14.01
CA ILE A 313 32.75 32.44 -13.31
C ILE A 313 31.59 33.00 -14.11
N GLN A 314 31.76 34.16 -14.76
CA GLN A 314 30.72 34.73 -15.63
C GLN A 314 30.43 33.82 -16.83
N ARG A 315 31.45 33.25 -17.46
CA ARG A 315 31.28 32.26 -18.54
C ARG A 315 30.59 31.00 -18.04
N LEU A 316 31.03 30.44 -16.91
CA LEU A 316 30.41 29.27 -16.30
C LEU A 316 28.92 29.51 -16.01
N ARG A 317 28.58 30.65 -15.40
CA ARG A 317 27.19 31.07 -15.18
C ARG A 317 26.40 31.07 -16.48
N GLN A 318 26.94 31.69 -17.53
CA GLN A 318 26.27 31.76 -18.83
C GLN A 318 25.99 30.36 -19.38
N TYR A 319 26.98 29.48 -19.38
CA TYR A 319 26.77 28.10 -19.85
C TYR A 319 25.70 27.36 -19.03
N VAL A 320 25.74 27.46 -17.70
CA VAL A 320 24.73 26.84 -16.83
C VAL A 320 23.33 27.36 -17.15
N VAL A 321 23.18 28.66 -17.38
CA VAL A 321 21.90 29.28 -17.78
C VAL A 321 21.48 28.87 -19.18
N ASP A 322 22.40 28.61 -20.10
CA ASP A 322 22.08 28.20 -21.47
C ASP A 322 21.69 26.71 -21.57
N PHE A 323 22.03 25.89 -20.57
CA PHE A 323 21.70 24.46 -20.58
C PHE A 323 20.21 24.20 -20.30
N PRO A 324 19.47 23.56 -21.23
CA PRO A 324 18.03 23.33 -21.07
C PRO A 324 17.66 22.49 -19.83
N THR A 325 18.53 21.54 -19.45
CA THR A 325 18.30 20.68 -18.28
C THR A 325 18.39 21.44 -16.97
N ALA A 326 19.21 22.48 -16.88
CA ALA A 326 19.28 23.35 -15.70
C ALA A 326 17.98 24.16 -15.57
N ASN A 327 17.54 24.83 -16.64
CA ASN A 327 16.28 25.58 -16.65
C ASN A 327 15.03 24.71 -16.48
N ARG A 328 15.13 23.40 -16.79
CA ARG A 328 14.05 22.46 -16.55
C ARG A 328 13.86 22.14 -15.06
N HIS A 329 14.95 22.12 -14.29
CA HIS A 329 14.96 21.57 -12.93
C HIS A 329 15.43 22.53 -11.85
N VAL A 330 15.83 23.75 -12.21
CA VAL A 330 16.18 24.84 -11.31
C VAL A 330 15.29 26.03 -11.67
N ALA A 331 14.40 26.40 -10.76
CA ALA A 331 13.61 27.62 -10.91
C ALA A 331 14.55 28.83 -10.99
N ASP A 332 14.45 29.63 -12.05
CA ASP A 332 15.31 30.79 -12.35
C ASP A 332 16.80 30.49 -12.11
N THR A 333 17.38 29.70 -13.02
CA THR A 333 18.78 29.23 -12.95
C THR A 333 19.79 30.37 -12.76
N GLY A 334 19.57 31.51 -13.41
CA GLY A 334 20.46 32.68 -13.32
C GLY A 334 20.48 33.24 -11.90
N ALA A 335 19.30 33.54 -11.34
CA ALA A 335 19.20 34.01 -9.97
C ALA A 335 19.66 32.95 -8.95
N ALA A 336 19.48 31.66 -9.25
CA ALA A 336 20.00 30.57 -8.42
C ALA A 336 21.53 30.61 -8.30
N PHE A 337 22.21 30.77 -9.43
CA PHE A 337 23.65 30.86 -9.48
C PHE A 337 24.15 32.13 -8.78
N ASP A 338 23.50 33.27 -9.00
CA ASP A 338 23.87 34.54 -8.37
C ASP A 338 23.69 34.51 -6.84
N ALA A 339 22.59 33.93 -6.37
CA ALA A 339 22.38 33.73 -4.94
C ALA A 339 23.46 32.84 -4.33
N MET A 340 23.80 31.73 -4.99
CA MET A 340 24.92 30.86 -4.58
C MET A 340 26.23 31.64 -4.48
N MET A 341 26.48 32.61 -5.36
CA MET A 341 27.71 33.43 -5.33
C MET A 341 27.72 34.54 -4.27
N THR A 342 26.59 34.81 -3.60
CA THR A 342 26.48 35.88 -2.60
C THR A 342 27.41 35.62 -1.41
N LEU A 343 28.26 36.59 -1.08
CA LEU A 343 29.29 36.49 -0.02
C LEU A 343 28.67 36.31 1.36
N ASN A 344 29.30 35.48 2.19
CA ASN A 344 28.87 35.07 3.53
C ASN A 344 27.48 34.38 3.61
N ASP A 345 26.78 34.24 2.47
CA ASP A 345 25.47 33.57 2.38
C ASP A 345 25.58 32.22 1.66
N GLY A 346 26.14 32.21 0.45
CA GLY A 346 26.34 30.99 -0.31
C GLY A 346 25.07 30.32 -0.87
N GLY A 347 23.98 31.09 -1.02
CA GLY A 347 22.68 30.62 -1.51
C GLY A 347 21.72 30.19 -0.40
N ILE A 348 22.14 30.27 0.86
CA ILE A 348 21.35 29.85 2.02
C ILE A 348 20.10 30.71 2.18
N SER A 349 20.17 32.03 1.95
CA SER A 349 18.98 32.87 2.04
C SER A 349 17.89 32.42 1.07
N ARG A 350 18.24 32.19 -0.20
CA ARG A 350 17.31 31.71 -1.24
C ARG A 350 16.74 30.33 -0.91
N PHE A 351 17.58 29.42 -0.41
CA PHE A 351 17.20 28.08 0.04
C PHE A 351 16.26 28.15 1.26
N SER A 352 16.57 28.96 2.27
CA SER A 352 15.79 29.06 3.51
C SER A 352 14.38 29.64 3.31
N THR A 353 14.20 30.52 2.33
CA THR A 353 12.88 31.07 1.97
C THR A 353 11.93 30.00 1.45
N SER A 354 12.43 28.88 0.90
CA SER A 354 11.58 27.81 0.37
C SER A 354 10.76 27.10 1.45
N PHE A 355 11.19 27.18 2.72
CA PHE A 355 10.50 26.54 3.84
C PHE A 355 9.32 27.37 4.37
N ALA A 356 9.27 28.68 4.06
CA ALA A 356 8.28 29.58 4.62
C ALA A 356 6.83 29.16 4.30
N SER A 357 6.60 28.54 3.13
CA SER A 357 5.28 28.06 2.70
C SER A 357 4.90 26.68 3.24
N ILE A 358 5.81 25.97 3.89
CA ILE A 358 5.65 24.57 4.35
C ILE A 358 5.72 24.46 5.88
N ASN A 359 6.18 25.52 6.54
CA ASN A 359 6.34 25.60 7.99
C ASN A 359 5.00 25.72 8.76
N ASP A 360 3.88 25.87 8.06
CA ASP A 360 2.58 25.94 8.71
C ASP A 360 2.08 24.54 9.10
N LEU A 361 1.48 24.42 10.29
CA LEU A 361 0.78 23.20 10.70
C LEU A 361 -0.41 22.91 9.77
N ASP A 362 -1.08 23.96 9.29
CA ASP A 362 -2.23 23.85 8.39
C ASP A 362 -1.85 23.18 7.07
N PHE A 363 -0.59 23.35 6.59
CA PHE A 363 -0.08 22.65 5.41
C PHE A 363 -0.17 21.13 5.57
N LYS A 364 0.20 20.62 6.75
CA LYS A 364 0.17 19.19 7.06
C LYS A 364 -1.27 18.71 7.32
N LEU A 365 -2.04 19.45 8.11
CA LEU A 365 -3.41 19.08 8.46
C LEU A 365 -4.30 19.00 7.22
N ALA A 366 -4.17 19.92 6.27
CA ALA A 366 -4.94 19.90 5.03
C ALA A 366 -4.70 18.62 4.21
N ARG A 367 -3.46 18.10 4.16
CA ARG A 367 -3.17 16.83 3.48
C ARG A 367 -3.77 15.64 4.22
N ILE A 368 -3.66 15.63 5.55
CA ILE A 368 -4.21 14.55 6.37
C ILE A 368 -5.75 14.52 6.24
N GLU A 369 -6.39 15.68 6.19
CA GLU A 369 -7.84 15.79 5.99
C GLU A 369 -8.27 15.28 4.61
N GLU A 370 -7.54 15.61 3.53
CA GLU A 370 -7.78 15.06 2.20
C GLU A 370 -7.67 13.52 2.19
N GLN A 371 -6.63 12.98 2.84
CA GLN A 371 -6.44 11.53 2.94
C GLN A 371 -7.53 10.85 3.77
N LEU A 372 -7.97 11.51 4.85
CA LEU A 372 -9.08 11.04 5.66
C LEU A 372 -10.36 11.00 4.85
N GLU A 373 -10.65 12.05 4.08
CA GLU A 373 -11.83 12.11 3.23
C GLU A 373 -11.78 11.06 2.12
N GLN A 374 -10.63 10.88 1.47
CA GLN A 374 -10.45 9.81 0.47
C GLN A 374 -10.68 8.43 1.10
N CYS A 375 -10.09 8.17 2.27
CA CYS A 375 -10.30 6.93 3.01
C CYS A 375 -11.77 6.74 3.39
N ARG A 376 -12.46 7.82 3.77
CA ARG A 376 -13.88 7.81 4.09
C ARG A 376 -14.73 7.49 2.86
N VAL A 377 -14.47 8.13 1.71
CA VAL A 377 -15.16 7.86 0.45
C VAL A 377 -14.92 6.41 0.00
N ASP A 378 -13.68 5.95 0.01
CA ASP A 378 -13.34 4.57 -0.38
C ASP A 378 -13.99 3.53 0.54
N LEU A 379 -13.95 3.76 1.86
CA LEU A 379 -14.54 2.86 2.84
C LEU A 379 -16.07 2.88 2.82
N LEU A 380 -16.69 4.08 2.75
CA LEU A 380 -18.13 4.24 2.83
C LEU A 380 -18.79 4.08 1.47
N GLU A 381 -18.46 4.90 0.48
CA GLU A 381 -19.14 4.91 -0.82
C GLU A 381 -18.83 3.67 -1.65
N HIS A 382 -17.55 3.30 -1.77
CA HIS A 382 -17.13 2.15 -2.58
C HIS A 382 -17.16 0.83 -1.80
N GLY A 383 -17.12 0.88 -0.47
CA GLY A 383 -17.14 -0.29 0.41
C GLY A 383 -18.51 -0.58 1.02
N LEU A 384 -18.81 0.08 2.15
CA LEU A 384 -19.86 -0.31 3.08
C LEU A 384 -21.28 0.10 2.64
N ASN A 385 -21.46 1.21 1.93
CA ASN A 385 -22.77 1.67 1.46
C ASN A 385 -23.40 0.70 0.46
N THR A 386 -22.58 -0.03 -0.30
CA THR A 386 -23.02 -1.12 -1.20
C THR A 386 -23.83 -2.20 -0.47
N TRP A 387 -23.61 -2.35 0.84
CA TRP A 387 -24.24 -3.37 1.68
C TRP A 387 -25.41 -2.84 2.51
N ARG A 388 -25.72 -1.53 2.40
CA ARG A 388 -26.85 -0.89 3.09
C ARG A 388 -28.17 -1.24 2.41
N GLU A 389 -29.23 -1.39 3.20
CA GLU A 389 -30.58 -1.57 2.67
C GLU A 389 -31.04 -0.27 1.98
N GLU A 390 -31.10 -0.28 0.65
CA GLU A 390 -31.68 0.79 -0.16
C GLU A 390 -33.20 0.59 -0.32
N ASP A 391 -33.92 1.69 -0.55
CA ASP A 391 -35.32 1.63 -0.98
C ASP A 391 -35.43 0.70 -2.20
N PHE A 392 -36.39 -0.24 -2.16
CA PHE A 392 -36.55 -1.25 -3.20
C PHE A 392 -36.67 -0.62 -4.60
N GLU A 393 -37.29 0.56 -4.72
CA GLU A 393 -37.36 1.30 -5.99
C GLU A 393 -36.00 1.85 -6.45
N GLN A 394 -35.16 2.31 -5.53
CA GLN A 394 -33.80 2.78 -5.85
C GLN A 394 -32.89 1.62 -6.26
N LEU A 395 -32.96 0.49 -5.55
CA LEU A 395 -32.22 -0.73 -5.90
C LEU A 395 -32.64 -1.24 -7.30
N LEU A 396 -33.94 -1.21 -7.59
CA LEU A 396 -34.45 -1.60 -8.90
C LEU A 396 -33.97 -0.66 -10.02
N ASN A 397 -33.92 0.66 -9.76
CA ASN A 397 -33.39 1.63 -10.72
C ASN A 397 -31.88 1.49 -10.94
N LYS A 398 -31.08 1.33 -9.88
CA LYS A 398 -29.63 1.06 -10.02
C LYS A 398 -29.36 -0.24 -10.77
N LYS A 399 -30.14 -1.30 -10.53
CA LYS A 399 -30.03 -2.56 -11.27
C LYS A 399 -30.45 -2.40 -12.74
N ARG A 400 -31.42 -1.53 -13.05
CA ARG A 400 -31.78 -1.17 -14.43
C ARG A 400 -30.64 -0.41 -15.12
N GLU A 401 -30.07 0.60 -14.47
CA GLU A 401 -28.91 1.35 -14.99
C GLU A 401 -27.72 0.42 -15.24
N LYS A 402 -27.42 -0.47 -14.29
CA LYS A 402 -26.37 -1.48 -14.43
C LYS A 402 -26.66 -2.46 -15.57
N THR A 403 -27.91 -2.87 -15.73
CA THR A 403 -28.33 -3.71 -16.87
C THR A 403 -28.07 -3.00 -18.19
N GLN A 404 -28.47 -1.73 -18.30
CA GLN A 404 -28.23 -0.94 -19.50
C GLN A 404 -26.73 -0.78 -19.79
N TYR A 405 -25.94 -0.45 -18.75
CA TYR A 405 -24.49 -0.35 -18.85
C TYR A 405 -23.85 -1.65 -19.36
N LEU A 406 -24.23 -2.81 -18.84
CA LEU A 406 -23.72 -4.11 -19.29
C LEU A 406 -24.12 -4.39 -20.74
N LEU A 407 -25.37 -4.11 -21.13
CA LEU A 407 -25.85 -4.30 -22.50
C LEU A 407 -25.13 -3.40 -23.51
N ASP A 408 -24.92 -2.13 -23.18
CA ASP A 408 -24.26 -1.17 -24.06
C ASP A 408 -22.78 -1.54 -24.28
N ASN A 409 -22.07 -1.93 -23.21
CA ASN A 409 -20.64 -2.23 -23.31
C ASN A 409 -20.36 -3.62 -23.89
N LEU A 410 -21.10 -4.66 -23.47
CA LEU A 410 -20.93 -6.01 -24.03
C LEU A 410 -21.53 -6.13 -25.43
N GLY A 411 -22.62 -5.40 -25.71
CA GLY A 411 -23.24 -5.34 -27.03
C GLY A 411 -22.44 -4.55 -28.06
N ALA A 412 -21.53 -3.67 -27.64
CA ALA A 412 -20.63 -2.95 -28.55
C ALA A 412 -19.57 -3.85 -29.19
N ASP A 413 -19.16 -4.94 -28.53
CA ASP A 413 -18.23 -5.94 -29.05
C ASP A 413 -18.71 -7.37 -28.74
N PRO A 414 -19.72 -7.89 -29.47
CA PRO A 414 -20.30 -9.21 -29.22
C PRO A 414 -19.30 -10.36 -29.38
N ASP A 415 -18.25 -10.17 -30.20
CA ASP A 415 -17.23 -11.20 -30.41
C ASP A 415 -16.42 -11.48 -29.14
N ALA A 416 -16.29 -10.48 -28.25
CA ALA A 416 -15.60 -10.65 -26.96
C ALA A 416 -16.39 -11.52 -25.96
N ILE A 417 -17.70 -11.68 -26.14
CA ILE A 417 -18.57 -12.41 -25.19
C ILE A 417 -18.16 -13.89 -25.08
N SER A 418 -17.81 -14.54 -26.20
CA SER A 418 -17.43 -15.96 -26.18
C SER A 418 -16.12 -16.19 -25.41
N GLU A 419 -15.13 -15.33 -25.63
CA GLU A 419 -13.86 -15.35 -24.90
C GLU A 419 -14.06 -14.99 -23.41
N LEU A 420 -14.96 -14.05 -23.11
CA LEU A 420 -15.34 -13.72 -21.75
C LEU A 420 -15.99 -14.90 -21.02
N ILE A 421 -16.97 -15.57 -21.65
CA ILE A 421 -17.60 -16.78 -21.11
C ILE A 421 -16.54 -17.86 -20.85
N HIS A 422 -15.56 -18.01 -21.74
CA HIS A 422 -14.45 -18.94 -21.53
C HIS A 422 -13.57 -18.55 -20.35
N ALA A 423 -13.18 -17.28 -20.24
CA ALA A 423 -12.34 -16.74 -19.17
C ALA A 423 -13.00 -16.85 -17.77
N LEU A 424 -14.33 -16.79 -17.69
CA LEU A 424 -15.13 -16.93 -16.47
C LEU A 424 -15.17 -18.38 -15.93
N GLN A 425 -14.76 -19.37 -16.72
CA GLN A 425 -14.76 -20.78 -16.30
C GLN A 425 -13.56 -21.11 -15.42
N VAL A 426 -13.79 -21.89 -14.36
CA VAL A 426 -12.70 -22.43 -13.53
C VAL A 426 -11.91 -23.49 -14.31
N PRO A 427 -10.56 -23.47 -14.27
CA PRO A 427 -9.73 -24.53 -14.83
C PRO A 427 -10.08 -25.91 -14.24
N VAL A 428 -10.10 -26.94 -15.09
CA VAL A 428 -10.52 -28.29 -14.68
C VAL A 428 -9.53 -28.92 -13.69
N GLU A 429 -8.25 -28.57 -13.83
CA GLU A 429 -7.17 -28.99 -12.94
C GLU A 429 -7.42 -28.51 -11.51
N GLN A 430 -7.88 -27.26 -11.35
CA GLN A 430 -8.19 -26.68 -10.05
C GLN A 430 -9.35 -27.42 -9.38
N LEU A 431 -10.43 -27.72 -10.12
CA LEU A 431 -11.54 -28.52 -9.60
C LEU A 431 -11.11 -29.95 -9.24
N ARG A 432 -10.21 -30.54 -10.01
CA ARG A 432 -9.65 -31.87 -9.76
C ARG A 432 -8.80 -31.91 -8.50
N GLU A 433 -7.92 -30.94 -8.32
CA GLU A 433 -7.09 -30.80 -7.12
C GLU A 433 -7.96 -30.59 -5.87
N LEU A 434 -8.99 -29.73 -5.97
CA LEU A 434 -9.98 -29.54 -4.91
C LEU A 434 -10.69 -30.84 -4.55
N TYR A 435 -11.15 -31.62 -5.55
CA TYR A 435 -11.82 -32.89 -5.30
C TYR A 435 -10.89 -33.91 -4.62
N LEU A 436 -9.65 -34.03 -5.09
CA LEU A 436 -8.66 -34.97 -4.56
C LEU A 436 -8.14 -34.60 -3.16
N GLY A 437 -8.13 -33.30 -2.83
CA GLY A 437 -7.67 -32.78 -1.54
C GLY A 437 -8.52 -33.25 -0.36
N GLY A 438 -9.82 -33.49 -0.55
CA GLY A 438 -10.73 -34.09 0.44
C GLY A 438 -10.97 -33.32 1.75
N VAL A 439 -10.20 -32.26 2.00
CA VAL A 439 -10.34 -31.35 3.15
C VAL A 439 -10.92 -30.04 2.62
N TYR A 440 -12.11 -29.68 3.11
CA TYR A 440 -12.84 -28.49 2.68
C TYR A 440 -13.06 -27.58 3.90
N ASP A 441 -12.32 -26.47 3.99
CA ASP A 441 -12.60 -25.42 4.97
C ASP A 441 -13.87 -24.67 4.55
N ILE A 442 -15.01 -25.16 5.04
CA ILE A 442 -16.33 -24.54 4.87
C ILE A 442 -16.75 -24.01 6.23
N ASP A 443 -16.54 -22.71 6.45
CA ASP A 443 -16.94 -22.01 7.66
C ASP A 443 -18.45 -22.15 7.91
N GLY A 444 -18.85 -22.53 9.13
CA GLY A 444 -20.23 -22.39 9.63
C GLY A 444 -21.21 -23.54 9.39
N ILE A 445 -20.79 -24.71 8.89
CA ILE A 445 -21.73 -25.86 8.70
C ILE A 445 -21.45 -27.03 9.64
N ASP A 446 -20.20 -27.24 10.04
CA ASP A 446 -19.82 -28.19 11.09
C ASP A 446 -19.65 -27.41 12.40
N GLY A 447 -20.74 -26.89 12.94
CA GLY A 447 -20.80 -26.58 14.37
C GLY A 447 -20.61 -27.90 15.12
N GLU A 448 -19.43 -28.07 15.71
CA GLU A 448 -19.12 -29.19 16.58
C GLU A 448 -20.29 -29.42 17.55
N ALA A 449 -20.72 -30.67 17.64
CA ALA A 449 -21.60 -31.13 18.70
C ALA A 449 -20.82 -31.09 20.02
N ALA A 450 -20.64 -29.90 20.56
CA ALA A 450 -20.27 -29.66 21.95
C ALA A 450 -21.13 -28.48 22.42
N ASP A 451 -21.96 -28.74 23.43
CA ASP A 451 -22.71 -27.71 24.15
C ASP A 451 -21.71 -26.68 24.72
N GLU A 452 -21.53 -25.56 24.02
CA GLU A 452 -21.04 -24.33 24.65
C GLU A 452 -22.21 -23.34 24.72
N PRO A 453 -22.56 -22.83 25.91
CA PRO A 453 -23.62 -21.86 26.05
C PRO A 453 -23.19 -20.53 25.40
N GLU A 454 -23.88 -20.15 24.33
CA GLU A 454 -23.83 -18.82 23.71
C GLU A 454 -23.97 -17.75 24.80
N GLN A 455 -22.86 -17.06 25.12
CA GLN A 455 -22.93 -15.82 25.89
C GLN A 455 -23.49 -14.74 24.99
N ALA A 456 -24.68 -14.23 25.34
CA ALA A 456 -25.27 -13.06 24.74
C ALA A 456 -24.28 -11.89 24.79
N ALA A 457 -23.72 -11.53 23.63
CA ALA A 457 -22.92 -10.35 23.45
C ALA A 457 -23.80 -9.11 23.70
N LYS A 458 -23.72 -8.55 24.91
CA LYS A 458 -24.27 -7.22 25.19
C LYS A 458 -23.38 -6.18 24.49
N ALA A 459 -23.96 -5.42 23.58
CA ALA A 459 -23.35 -4.22 23.04
C ALA A 459 -22.91 -3.27 24.18
N PRO A 460 -21.78 -2.56 24.05
CA PRO A 460 -21.34 -1.60 25.04
C PRO A 460 -22.38 -0.47 25.18
N ALA A 461 -22.80 -0.22 26.41
CA ALA A 461 -23.78 0.80 26.75
C ALA A 461 -23.22 2.20 26.49
N ASN A 462 -23.69 2.86 25.43
CA ASN A 462 -23.55 4.30 25.28
C ASN A 462 -24.43 5.00 26.32
N LYS A 463 -23.80 5.80 27.19
CA LYS A 463 -24.46 6.68 28.17
C LYS A 463 -25.02 7.90 27.47
N ALA A 464 -26.25 7.80 26.97
CA ALA A 464 -27.12 8.95 26.71
C ALA A 464 -28.50 8.64 27.33
N PRO A 465 -29.14 9.59 28.04
CA PRO A 465 -30.42 9.34 28.68
C PRO A 465 -31.52 9.22 27.62
N ALA A 466 -32.03 8.00 27.43
CA ALA A 466 -33.20 7.76 26.59
C ALA A 466 -34.47 8.21 27.33
N ILE A 467 -35.20 9.17 26.75
CA ILE A 467 -36.57 9.49 27.13
C ILE A 467 -37.46 8.35 26.62
N SER A 468 -37.96 7.54 27.54
CA SER A 468 -38.90 6.44 27.25
C SER A 468 -40.33 6.98 27.29
N PHE A 469 -41.01 7.02 26.13
CA PHE A 469 -42.46 7.15 26.08
C PHE A 469 -43.05 5.74 26.12
N GLY A 470 -43.66 5.39 27.26
CA GLY A 470 -44.30 4.10 27.47
C GLY A 470 -45.39 3.79 26.42
N ASN A 471 -45.52 2.52 26.08
CA ASN A 471 -46.52 1.97 25.14
C ASN A 471 -47.94 2.48 25.45
N LEU A 472 -48.43 3.41 24.62
CA LEU A 472 -49.79 3.98 24.69
C LEU A 472 -50.87 3.14 24.01
N PHE A 473 -50.53 1.94 23.52
CA PHE A 473 -51.48 1.02 22.88
C PHE A 473 -51.27 -0.42 23.34
N ALA A 474 -51.52 -0.68 24.62
CA ALA A 474 -51.67 -2.04 25.12
C ALA A 474 -53.15 -2.45 25.00
N ASN A 475 -53.45 -3.35 24.07
CA ASN A 475 -54.65 -4.19 24.14
C ASN A 475 -54.22 -5.65 24.35
N ASN A 476 -54.89 -6.27 25.32
CA ASN A 476 -54.77 -7.60 25.96
C ASN A 476 -54.07 -8.78 25.26
N PRO A 477 -53.55 -9.74 26.05
CA PRO A 477 -52.66 -10.81 25.58
C PRO A 477 -53.41 -11.91 24.83
N SER A 478 -53.06 -12.10 23.56
CA SER A 478 -53.30 -13.36 22.86
C SER A 478 -52.08 -14.26 23.09
N ALA A 479 -52.32 -15.50 23.53
CA ALA A 479 -51.28 -16.49 23.75
C ALA A 479 -50.48 -16.72 22.45
N ALA A 480 -49.17 -16.46 22.51
CA ALA A 480 -48.26 -16.75 21.40
C ALA A 480 -48.20 -18.27 21.16
N PRO A 481 -48.27 -18.75 19.91
CA PRO A 481 -48.05 -20.15 19.60
C PRO A 481 -46.61 -20.54 19.93
N ALA A 482 -46.43 -21.76 20.43
CA ALA A 482 -45.13 -22.33 20.77
C ALA A 482 -44.15 -22.22 19.58
N PRO A 483 -42.86 -21.90 19.83
CA PRO A 483 -41.87 -21.78 18.78
C PRO A 483 -41.70 -23.11 18.06
N ALA A 484 -41.83 -23.10 16.74
CA ALA A 484 -41.52 -24.25 15.90
C ALA A 484 -40.05 -24.67 16.13
N PRO A 485 -39.74 -25.98 16.17
CA PRO A 485 -38.38 -26.45 16.38
C PRO A 485 -37.46 -25.93 15.25
N LYS A 486 -36.34 -25.32 15.63
CA LYS A 486 -35.28 -24.94 14.69
C LYS A 486 -34.84 -26.20 13.91
N PRO A 487 -34.77 -26.16 12.57
CA PRO A 487 -34.35 -27.33 11.80
C PRO A 487 -32.90 -27.70 12.17
N LEU A 488 -32.69 -28.95 12.57
CA LEU A 488 -31.36 -29.53 12.76
C LEU A 488 -30.53 -29.35 11.47
N ALA A 489 -29.33 -28.78 11.60
CA ALA A 489 -28.41 -28.59 10.48
C ALA A 489 -28.15 -29.94 9.78
N LYS A 490 -28.48 -30.00 8.48
CA LYS A 490 -28.38 -31.20 7.66
C LYS A 490 -26.90 -31.52 7.43
N ARG A 491 -26.39 -32.64 7.96
CA ARG A 491 -25.01 -33.08 7.72
C ARG A 491 -24.79 -33.31 6.22
N LEU A 492 -23.80 -32.61 5.66
CA LEU A 492 -23.42 -32.69 4.25
C LEU A 492 -22.50 -33.88 3.97
N THR A 493 -22.67 -34.54 2.83
CA THR A 493 -21.73 -35.57 2.36
C THR A 493 -20.42 -34.97 1.86
N SER A 494 -19.41 -35.81 1.58
CA SER A 494 -18.14 -35.37 0.99
C SER A 494 -18.30 -34.69 -0.37
N GLU A 495 -19.19 -35.20 -1.22
CA GLU A 495 -19.47 -34.65 -2.56
C GLU A 495 -20.20 -33.31 -2.45
N GLN A 496 -21.09 -33.18 -1.48
CA GLN A 496 -21.74 -31.91 -1.16
C GLN A 496 -20.72 -30.88 -0.66
N ARG A 497 -19.79 -31.27 0.21
CA ARG A 497 -18.70 -30.36 0.63
C ARG A 497 -17.83 -29.94 -0.56
N PHE A 498 -17.52 -30.86 -1.48
CA PHE A 498 -16.85 -30.53 -2.73
C PHE A 498 -17.60 -29.47 -3.54
N VAL A 499 -18.93 -29.58 -3.69
CA VAL A 499 -19.76 -28.58 -4.39
C VAL A 499 -19.56 -27.18 -3.81
N ARG A 500 -19.54 -27.05 -2.49
CA ARG A 500 -19.36 -25.76 -1.79
C ARG A 500 -17.95 -25.21 -1.98
N ALA A 501 -16.94 -26.06 -1.88
CA ALA A 501 -15.55 -25.67 -2.14
C ALA A 501 -15.33 -25.26 -3.60
N ALA A 502 -15.91 -25.99 -4.55
CA ALA A 502 -15.87 -25.67 -5.97
C ALA A 502 -16.54 -24.32 -6.27
N LEU A 503 -17.72 -24.06 -5.68
CA LEU A 503 -18.42 -22.78 -5.82
C LEU A 503 -17.59 -21.61 -5.24
N LYS A 504 -16.98 -21.80 -4.07
CA LYS A 504 -16.07 -20.82 -3.45
C LYS A 504 -14.87 -20.52 -4.36
N ALA A 505 -14.25 -21.56 -4.92
CA ALA A 505 -13.14 -21.41 -5.86
C ALA A 505 -13.57 -20.69 -7.13
N TRP A 506 -14.78 -20.95 -7.63
CA TRP A 506 -15.30 -20.29 -8.82
C TRP A 506 -15.59 -18.81 -8.60
N ILE A 507 -16.24 -18.45 -7.50
CA ILE A 507 -16.47 -17.05 -7.13
C ILE A 507 -15.16 -16.29 -7.03
N LYS A 508 -14.14 -16.90 -6.40
CA LYS A 508 -12.80 -16.31 -6.34
C LYS A 508 -12.21 -16.12 -7.74
N HIS A 509 -12.25 -17.14 -8.58
CA HIS A 509 -11.73 -17.08 -9.96
C HIS A 509 -12.39 -15.96 -10.78
N MET A 510 -13.71 -15.80 -10.70
CA MET A 510 -14.43 -14.73 -11.38
C MET A 510 -14.02 -13.34 -10.86
N ARG A 511 -13.90 -13.16 -9.54
CA ARG A 511 -13.46 -11.89 -8.93
C ARG A 511 -12.02 -11.53 -9.30
N ASP A 512 -11.13 -12.52 -9.35
CA ASP A 512 -9.73 -12.32 -9.70
C ASP A 512 -9.55 -11.88 -11.17
N LEU A 513 -10.51 -12.15 -12.07
CA LEU A 513 -10.45 -11.77 -13.48
C LEU A 513 -10.33 -10.26 -13.68
N GLY A 514 -11.08 -9.47 -12.90
CA GLY A 514 -11.04 -7.99 -12.95
C GLY A 514 -9.71 -7.38 -12.48
N THR A 515 -8.89 -8.15 -11.77
CA THR A 515 -7.58 -7.70 -11.24
C THR A 515 -6.42 -7.91 -12.22
N GLN A 516 -6.66 -8.56 -13.37
CA GLN A 516 -5.62 -8.98 -14.31
C GLN A 516 -5.59 -8.10 -15.57
N PRO A 517 -4.82 -6.99 -15.60
CA PRO A 517 -4.87 -6.01 -16.69
C PRO A 517 -4.52 -6.59 -18.06
N ALA A 518 -3.60 -7.56 -18.11
CA ALA A 518 -3.24 -8.24 -19.36
C ALA A 518 -4.38 -9.10 -19.92
N ARG A 519 -5.18 -9.76 -19.06
CA ARG A 519 -6.37 -10.51 -19.49
C ARG A 519 -7.47 -9.57 -19.97
N LEU A 520 -7.71 -8.48 -19.24
CA LEU A 520 -8.68 -7.46 -19.64
C LEU A 520 -8.36 -6.84 -21.00
N ALA A 521 -7.07 -6.53 -21.24
CA ALA A 521 -6.60 -6.04 -22.54
C ALA A 521 -6.85 -7.04 -23.68
N ASN A 522 -6.61 -8.34 -23.44
CA ASN A 522 -6.89 -9.38 -24.44
C ASN A 522 -8.39 -9.55 -24.72
N LEU A 523 -9.22 -9.40 -23.69
CA LEU A 523 -10.68 -9.45 -23.81
C LEU A 523 -11.28 -8.17 -24.42
N ARG A 524 -10.50 -7.09 -24.55
CA ARG A 524 -10.95 -5.77 -25.01
C ARG A 524 -12.07 -5.17 -24.14
N LEU A 525 -12.08 -5.52 -22.85
CA LEU A 525 -13.08 -5.07 -21.88
C LEU A 525 -12.44 -4.22 -20.78
N SER A 526 -13.20 -3.25 -20.28
CA SER A 526 -12.77 -2.47 -19.11
C SER A 526 -12.95 -3.27 -17.82
N ARG A 527 -12.21 -2.88 -16.78
CA ARG A 527 -12.30 -3.50 -15.46
C ARG A 527 -13.71 -3.37 -14.88
N GLU A 528 -14.31 -2.20 -15.05
CA GLU A 528 -15.63 -1.83 -14.53
C GLU A 528 -16.74 -2.71 -15.14
N VAL A 529 -16.66 -3.00 -16.45
CA VAL A 529 -17.61 -3.90 -17.14
C VAL A 529 -17.52 -5.32 -16.59
N VAL A 530 -16.30 -5.83 -16.41
CA VAL A 530 -16.08 -7.19 -15.89
C VAL A 530 -16.50 -7.29 -14.42
N GLU A 531 -16.16 -6.33 -13.58
CA GLU A 531 -16.58 -6.30 -12.17
C GLU A 531 -18.10 -6.22 -12.04
N ALA A 532 -18.76 -5.38 -12.84
CA ALA A 532 -20.22 -5.27 -12.86
C ALA A 532 -20.90 -6.59 -13.25
N LEU A 533 -20.38 -7.30 -14.27
CA LEU A 533 -20.90 -8.60 -14.70
C LEU A 533 -20.67 -9.67 -13.61
N VAL A 534 -19.46 -9.75 -13.08
CA VAL A 534 -19.06 -10.74 -12.06
C VAL A 534 -19.93 -10.61 -10.82
N GLU A 535 -20.28 -9.39 -10.40
CA GLU A 535 -21.17 -9.18 -9.26
C GLU A 535 -22.55 -9.81 -9.48
N GLU A 536 -23.15 -9.66 -10.67
CA GLU A 536 -24.46 -10.26 -10.98
C GLU A 536 -24.40 -11.79 -11.08
N LEU A 537 -23.33 -12.32 -11.68
CA LEU A 537 -23.11 -13.76 -11.76
C LEU A 537 -22.90 -14.36 -10.37
N VAL A 538 -22.09 -13.72 -9.52
CA VAL A 538 -21.84 -14.15 -8.14
C VAL A 538 -23.14 -14.13 -7.33
N SER A 539 -23.95 -13.07 -7.47
CA SER A 539 -25.27 -12.99 -6.83
C SER A 539 -26.17 -14.15 -7.25
N ALA A 540 -26.18 -14.49 -8.54
CA ALA A 540 -27.03 -15.54 -9.08
C ALA A 540 -26.59 -16.96 -8.67
N VAL A 541 -25.29 -17.29 -8.72
CA VAL A 541 -24.79 -18.63 -8.34
C VAL A 541 -24.85 -18.90 -6.83
N ARG A 542 -25.05 -17.86 -6.02
CA ARG A 542 -25.26 -18.02 -4.57
C ARG A 542 -26.71 -18.31 -4.19
N ARG A 543 -27.64 -18.27 -5.14
CA ARG A 543 -29.04 -18.60 -4.87
C ARG A 543 -29.17 -20.07 -4.43
N PRO A 544 -30.04 -20.38 -3.44
CA PRO A 544 -30.24 -21.75 -2.97
C PRO A 544 -30.54 -22.75 -4.09
N LEU A 545 -31.35 -22.34 -5.08
CA LEU A 545 -31.74 -23.16 -6.23
C LEU A 545 -30.53 -23.72 -7.00
N PHE A 546 -29.49 -22.92 -7.23
CA PHE A 546 -28.30 -23.36 -7.97
C PHE A 546 -27.45 -24.32 -7.14
N ILE A 547 -27.34 -24.08 -5.83
CA ILE A 547 -26.64 -24.98 -4.90
C ILE A 547 -27.37 -26.33 -4.84
N GLU A 548 -28.71 -26.32 -4.78
CA GLU A 548 -29.54 -27.53 -4.81
C GLU A 548 -29.38 -28.30 -6.12
N GLN A 549 -29.29 -27.60 -7.26
CA GLN A 549 -29.01 -28.20 -8.57
C GLN A 549 -27.64 -28.91 -8.59
N LEU A 550 -26.60 -28.25 -8.08
CA LEU A 550 -25.25 -28.84 -7.97
C LEU A 550 -25.24 -30.06 -7.02
N ASP A 551 -25.89 -29.94 -5.86
CA ASP A 551 -26.04 -31.04 -4.90
C ASP A 551 -26.77 -32.24 -5.53
N ALA A 552 -27.86 -31.99 -6.26
CA ALA A 552 -28.58 -33.04 -6.96
C ALA A 552 -27.72 -33.69 -8.06
N ALA A 553 -26.92 -32.91 -8.78
CA ALA A 553 -26.07 -33.39 -9.86
C ALA A 553 -25.00 -34.38 -9.35
N VAL A 554 -24.29 -34.06 -8.26
CA VAL A 554 -23.27 -34.93 -7.68
C VAL A 554 -23.84 -36.17 -6.98
N MET A 555 -25.12 -36.13 -6.61
CA MET A 555 -25.86 -37.23 -5.96
C MET A 555 -26.54 -38.23 -6.91
N ARG A 556 -26.57 -37.98 -8.23
CA ARG A 556 -27.17 -38.91 -9.20
C ARG A 556 -26.48 -40.29 -9.12
N ARG A 557 -27.27 -41.38 -9.07
CA ARG A 557 -26.85 -42.77 -8.79
C ARG A 557 -25.44 -43.09 -9.31
N VAL A 558 -24.56 -43.50 -8.39
CA VAL A 558 -23.27 -44.11 -8.70
C VAL A 558 -23.53 -45.56 -9.11
N LEU A 559 -23.08 -45.96 -10.31
CA LEU A 559 -23.06 -47.37 -10.69
C LEU A 559 -22.12 -48.11 -9.71
N ASN A 560 -22.62 -49.16 -9.05
CA ASN A 560 -21.81 -49.96 -8.14
C ASN A 560 -20.60 -50.55 -8.89
N GLY A 561 -19.38 -50.39 -8.33
CA GLY A 561 -18.15 -50.97 -8.89
C GLY A 561 -17.22 -50.03 -9.68
N MET A 562 -17.48 -48.72 -9.68
CA MET A 562 -16.63 -47.73 -10.37
C MET A 562 -15.25 -47.57 -9.69
N ARG A 563 -14.17 -47.46 -10.49
CA ARG A 563 -12.82 -47.19 -9.95
C ARG A 563 -12.71 -45.74 -9.44
N ARG A 564 -11.81 -45.49 -8.49
CA ARG A 564 -11.64 -44.18 -7.83
C ARG A 564 -11.30 -43.04 -8.82
N ASP A 565 -10.49 -43.33 -9.83
CA ASP A 565 -10.13 -42.41 -10.91
C ASP A 565 -11.35 -42.00 -11.76
N GLN A 566 -12.21 -42.96 -12.10
CA GLN A 566 -13.45 -42.71 -12.83
C GLN A 566 -14.45 -41.90 -12.01
N MET A 567 -14.50 -42.14 -10.69
CA MET A 567 -15.33 -41.36 -9.77
C MET A 567 -14.87 -39.90 -9.70
N VAL A 568 -13.55 -39.66 -9.58
CA VAL A 568 -12.97 -38.30 -9.60
C VAL A 568 -13.32 -37.57 -10.89
N GLN A 569 -13.06 -38.19 -12.05
CA GLN A 569 -13.35 -37.60 -13.34
C GLN A 569 -14.84 -37.26 -13.48
N ARG A 570 -15.72 -38.18 -13.07
CA ARG A 570 -17.16 -37.96 -13.13
C ARG A 570 -17.60 -36.79 -12.24
N GLN A 571 -17.17 -36.73 -10.99
CA GLN A 571 -17.61 -35.67 -10.06
C GLN A 571 -17.09 -34.30 -10.48
N VAL A 572 -15.83 -34.22 -10.90
CA VAL A 572 -15.24 -32.99 -11.45
C VAL A 572 -15.99 -32.55 -12.70
N LEU A 573 -16.23 -33.45 -13.65
CA LEU A 573 -16.95 -33.15 -14.89
C LEU A 573 -18.40 -32.73 -14.62
N THR A 574 -19.08 -33.38 -13.67
CA THR A 574 -20.48 -33.05 -13.31
C THR A 574 -20.60 -31.62 -12.79
N VAL A 575 -19.73 -31.22 -11.86
CA VAL A 575 -19.71 -29.85 -11.33
C VAL A 575 -19.29 -28.86 -12.40
N GLN A 576 -18.27 -29.19 -13.19
CA GLN A 576 -17.79 -28.33 -14.27
C GLN A 576 -18.88 -28.06 -15.32
N LEU A 577 -19.61 -29.09 -15.75
CA LEU A 577 -20.69 -28.93 -16.73
C LEU A 577 -21.82 -28.09 -16.18
N ALA A 578 -22.26 -28.31 -14.93
CA ALA A 578 -23.30 -27.49 -14.31
C ALA A 578 -22.90 -26.00 -14.20
N MET A 579 -21.65 -25.71 -13.84
CA MET A 579 -21.13 -24.33 -13.80
C MET A 579 -21.04 -23.70 -15.20
N ARG A 580 -20.62 -24.49 -16.21
CA ARG A 580 -20.54 -24.03 -17.61
C ARG A 580 -21.92 -23.78 -18.20
N ASP A 581 -22.86 -24.69 -18.01
CA ASP A 581 -24.24 -24.55 -18.46
C ASP A 581 -24.90 -23.33 -17.83
N PHE A 582 -24.60 -23.03 -16.56
CA PHE A 582 -25.05 -21.80 -15.95
C PHE A 582 -24.49 -20.55 -16.65
N LEU A 583 -23.20 -20.48 -16.98
CA LEU A 583 -22.63 -19.33 -17.69
C LEU A 583 -23.19 -19.17 -19.11
N SER A 584 -23.47 -20.28 -19.78
CA SER A 584 -23.96 -20.28 -21.16
C SER A 584 -25.45 -19.95 -21.25
N TRP A 585 -26.25 -20.36 -20.27
CA TRP A 585 -27.71 -20.34 -20.38
C TRP A 585 -28.45 -19.68 -19.20
N PHE A 586 -27.75 -19.33 -18.12
CA PHE A 586 -28.32 -18.76 -16.89
C PHE A 586 -29.45 -19.59 -16.27
N GLY A 587 -29.46 -20.91 -16.50
CA GLY A 587 -30.52 -21.82 -16.08
C GLY A 587 -31.83 -21.72 -16.90
N LEU A 588 -31.85 -20.93 -17.98
CA LEU A 588 -33.04 -20.75 -18.81
C LEU A 588 -33.33 -21.96 -19.71
N LEU A 589 -32.30 -22.72 -20.09
CA LEU A 589 -32.47 -23.90 -20.95
C LEU A 589 -33.26 -25.03 -20.26
N GLU A 590 -33.19 -25.11 -18.92
CA GLU A 590 -33.94 -26.08 -18.13
C GLU A 590 -35.44 -25.71 -18.00
N LYS A 591 -35.81 -24.46 -18.29
CA LYS A 591 -37.20 -23.99 -18.26
C LYS A 591 -37.93 -24.30 -19.58
N PRO A 592 -39.24 -24.57 -19.54
CA PRO A 592 -40.06 -24.64 -20.76
C PRO A 592 -39.98 -23.33 -21.57
N ALA A 593 -40.04 -23.40 -22.90
CA ALA A 593 -39.89 -22.23 -23.77
C ALA A 593 -40.85 -21.07 -23.41
N GLY A 594 -42.09 -21.37 -23.02
CA GLY A 594 -43.07 -20.36 -22.60
C GLY A 594 -42.77 -19.64 -21.28
N GLU A 595 -41.83 -20.14 -20.48
CA GLU A 595 -41.40 -19.53 -19.21
C GLU A 595 -40.07 -18.77 -19.32
N ARG A 596 -39.42 -18.84 -20.48
CA ARG A 596 -38.17 -18.13 -20.76
C ARG A 596 -38.47 -16.66 -21.13
N PRO A 597 -37.59 -15.71 -20.80
CA PRO A 597 -37.74 -14.34 -21.27
C PRO A 597 -37.63 -14.29 -22.80
N ASN A 598 -38.29 -13.31 -23.40
CA ASN A 598 -38.17 -13.06 -24.83
C ASN A 598 -36.85 -12.34 -25.14
N SER A 599 -36.29 -12.63 -26.30
CA SER A 599 -35.11 -11.95 -26.82
C SER A 599 -35.37 -10.44 -26.98
N LEU A 600 -34.40 -9.61 -26.58
CA LEU A 600 -34.53 -8.14 -26.61
C LEU A 600 -34.42 -7.57 -28.04
N LEU A 601 -33.73 -8.27 -28.93
CA LEU A 601 -33.51 -7.89 -30.33
C LEU A 601 -33.95 -9.05 -31.26
N GLY A 602 -34.31 -8.74 -32.52
CA GLY A 602 -34.76 -9.74 -33.49
C GLY A 602 -36.24 -10.11 -33.36
N SER A 603 -36.59 -11.40 -33.56
CA SER A 603 -37.98 -11.89 -33.60
C SER A 603 -38.70 -11.90 -32.26
N ARG A 604 -38.02 -11.55 -31.15
CA ARG A 604 -38.55 -11.55 -29.78
C ARG A 604 -39.18 -12.89 -29.34
N GLU A 605 -38.71 -13.98 -29.94
CA GLU A 605 -38.99 -15.33 -29.48
C GLU A 605 -38.35 -15.58 -28.10
N PRO A 606 -38.78 -16.63 -27.37
CA PRO A 606 -38.11 -17.04 -26.15
C PRO A 606 -36.61 -17.26 -26.39
N VAL A 607 -35.77 -16.82 -25.45
CA VAL A 607 -34.32 -16.99 -25.58
C VAL A 607 -33.96 -18.48 -25.66
N PHE A 608 -32.96 -18.79 -26.49
CA PHE A 608 -32.46 -20.15 -26.73
C PHE A 608 -33.51 -21.10 -27.30
N ASP A 609 -34.58 -20.59 -27.91
CA ASP A 609 -35.61 -21.43 -28.53
C ASP A 609 -35.05 -22.27 -29.69
N PHE A 610 -33.97 -21.83 -30.34
CA PHE A 610 -33.28 -22.61 -31.38
C PHE A 610 -32.63 -23.90 -30.88
N TYR A 611 -32.49 -24.09 -29.56
CA TYR A 611 -31.90 -25.29 -28.98
C TYR A 611 -32.99 -26.35 -28.76
N HIS A 612 -33.05 -27.33 -29.66
CA HIS A 612 -33.97 -28.46 -29.59
C HIS A 612 -33.20 -29.78 -29.44
N SER A 613 -33.62 -30.63 -28.50
CA SER A 613 -33.12 -32.00 -28.42
C SER A 613 -33.79 -32.85 -29.51
N VAL A 614 -32.98 -33.45 -30.40
CA VAL A 614 -33.47 -34.41 -31.39
C VAL A 614 -33.73 -35.75 -30.68
N PRO A 615 -34.95 -36.32 -30.75
CA PRO A 615 -35.24 -37.63 -30.16
C PRO A 615 -34.33 -38.73 -30.71
N GLN A 616 -34.05 -39.74 -29.89
CA GLN A 616 -33.20 -40.85 -30.29
C GLN A 616 -33.81 -41.61 -31.48
N GLY A 617 -33.11 -41.61 -32.61
CA GLY A 617 -33.56 -42.27 -33.85
C GLY A 617 -34.20 -41.34 -34.87
N GLU A 618 -34.38 -40.06 -34.55
CA GLU A 618 -34.85 -39.03 -35.49
C GLU A 618 -33.68 -38.24 -36.08
N LEU A 619 -33.90 -37.66 -37.27
CA LEU A 619 -32.94 -36.75 -37.89
C LEU A 619 -33.32 -35.30 -37.57
N PRO A 620 -32.35 -34.40 -37.32
CA PRO A 620 -32.63 -32.98 -37.16
C PRO A 620 -33.28 -32.42 -38.42
N VAL A 621 -34.38 -31.66 -38.25
CA VAL A 621 -34.99 -30.90 -39.33
C VAL A 621 -34.20 -29.61 -39.49
N LEU A 622 -33.45 -29.50 -40.60
CA LEU A 622 -32.66 -28.32 -40.91
C LEU A 622 -33.46 -27.37 -41.83
N PRO A 623 -33.44 -26.05 -41.57
CA PRO A 623 -34.03 -25.08 -42.48
C PRO A 623 -33.30 -25.03 -43.82
N GLU A 624 -33.98 -24.55 -44.87
CA GLU A 624 -33.41 -24.45 -46.23
C GLU A 624 -32.20 -23.50 -46.30
N GLN A 625 -32.12 -22.51 -45.41
CA GLN A 625 -30.99 -21.60 -45.27
C GLN A 625 -30.30 -21.80 -43.92
N PRO A 626 -28.96 -21.80 -43.88
CA PRO A 626 -28.24 -21.92 -42.62
C PRO A 626 -28.55 -20.70 -41.74
N PRO A 627 -29.12 -20.90 -40.55
CA PRO A 627 -29.40 -19.80 -39.63
C PRO A 627 -28.10 -19.30 -38.98
N HIS A 628 -28.03 -18.01 -38.70
CA HIS A 628 -26.95 -17.36 -37.97
C HIS A 628 -27.08 -17.62 -36.45
N HIS A 629 -26.93 -18.88 -36.05
CA HIS A 629 -27.07 -19.31 -34.66
C HIS A 629 -26.07 -18.62 -33.73
N GLU A 630 -24.87 -18.29 -34.21
CA GLU A 630 -23.85 -17.57 -33.46
C GLU A 630 -24.34 -16.17 -33.04
N GLN A 631 -24.88 -15.41 -33.98
CA GLN A 631 -25.42 -14.08 -33.69
C GLN A 631 -26.67 -14.17 -32.80
N ARG A 632 -27.53 -15.15 -33.06
CA ARG A 632 -28.72 -15.41 -32.24
C ARG A 632 -28.34 -15.76 -30.81
N PHE A 633 -27.31 -16.60 -30.60
CA PHE A 633 -26.81 -16.95 -29.28
C PHE A 633 -26.32 -15.71 -28.51
N LEU A 634 -25.54 -14.82 -29.15
CA LEU A 634 -25.02 -13.62 -28.51
C LEU A 634 -26.15 -12.67 -28.07
N VAL A 635 -27.16 -12.50 -28.92
CA VAL A 635 -28.35 -11.69 -28.61
C VAL A 635 -29.16 -12.33 -27.47
N ASP A 636 -29.39 -13.63 -27.52
CA ASP A 636 -30.13 -14.37 -26.49
C ASP A 636 -29.35 -14.40 -25.16
N TRP A 637 -28.02 -14.46 -25.19
CA TRP A 637 -27.16 -14.39 -24.00
C TRP A 637 -27.24 -13.02 -23.34
N LEU A 638 -27.14 -11.92 -24.09
CA LEU A 638 -27.33 -10.57 -23.55
C LEU A 638 -28.75 -10.37 -22.99
N SER A 639 -29.76 -10.90 -23.68
CA SER A 639 -31.16 -10.88 -23.22
C SER A 639 -31.35 -11.68 -21.93
N GLY A 640 -30.71 -12.84 -21.83
CA GLY A 640 -30.69 -13.67 -20.63
C GLY A 640 -29.97 -13.01 -19.46
N LEU A 641 -28.85 -12.31 -19.72
CA LEU A 641 -28.14 -11.52 -18.72
C LEU A 641 -29.01 -10.39 -18.17
N ALA A 642 -29.70 -9.64 -19.05
CA ALA A 642 -30.62 -8.60 -18.63
C ALA A 642 -31.76 -9.14 -17.74
N TRP A 643 -32.33 -10.29 -18.12
CA TRP A 643 -33.30 -10.99 -17.29
C TRP A 643 -32.71 -11.41 -15.93
N LEU A 644 -31.49 -11.97 -15.91
CA LEU A 644 -30.82 -12.42 -14.69
C LEU A 644 -30.63 -11.28 -13.69
N THR A 645 -30.14 -10.13 -14.17
CA THR A 645 -29.91 -8.92 -13.36
C THR A 645 -31.21 -8.38 -12.75
N GLN A 646 -32.30 -8.39 -13.53
CA GLN A 646 -33.63 -8.01 -13.03
C GLN A 646 -34.15 -9.01 -11.99
N GLU A 647 -33.91 -10.30 -12.20
CA GLU A 647 -34.32 -11.33 -11.26
C GLU A 647 -33.51 -11.25 -9.95
N ASN A 648 -32.24 -10.85 -10.02
CA ASN A 648 -31.41 -10.59 -8.83
C ASN A 648 -32.02 -9.46 -7.99
N ALA A 649 -32.55 -8.42 -8.63
CA ALA A 649 -33.22 -7.32 -7.94
C ALA A 649 -34.48 -7.76 -7.18
N LYS A 650 -35.28 -8.67 -7.75
CA LYS A 650 -36.52 -9.18 -7.12
C LYS A 650 -36.26 -10.04 -5.89
N SER A 651 -35.13 -10.75 -5.85
CA SER A 651 -34.81 -11.65 -4.74
C SER A 651 -34.43 -10.91 -3.45
N GLY A 652 -34.17 -9.58 -3.50
CA GLY A 652 -33.99 -8.66 -2.36
C GLY A 652 -32.82 -8.94 -1.39
N ALA A 653 -32.27 -10.15 -1.41
CA ALA A 653 -31.28 -10.64 -0.48
C ALA A 653 -30.05 -11.11 -1.26
N ASP A 654 -29.01 -10.28 -1.24
CA ASP A 654 -27.65 -10.79 -1.37
C ASP A 654 -27.40 -11.73 -0.18
N PRO A 655 -27.19 -13.04 -0.41
CA PRO A 655 -27.17 -14.06 0.64
C PRO A 655 -25.97 -13.97 1.59
N GLU A 656 -25.04 -13.02 1.38
CA GLU A 656 -23.85 -12.87 2.20
C GLU A 656 -24.13 -12.20 3.57
N ILE A 657 -25.18 -11.39 3.69
CA ILE A 657 -25.57 -10.73 4.94
C ILE A 657 -27.07 -10.74 5.17
N THR A 658 -27.47 -11.12 6.39
CA THR A 658 -28.87 -11.15 6.83
C THR A 658 -29.47 -9.74 6.93
N THR A 659 -30.80 -9.63 6.87
CA THR A 659 -31.51 -8.35 7.07
C THR A 659 -31.16 -7.69 8.41
N GLU A 660 -30.96 -8.49 9.45
CA GLU A 660 -30.52 -7.99 10.76
C GLU A 660 -29.10 -7.38 10.69
N GLN A 661 -28.16 -8.03 10.00
CA GLN A 661 -26.81 -7.50 9.78
C GLN A 661 -26.82 -6.22 8.94
N ARG A 662 -27.68 -6.14 7.92
CA ARG A 662 -27.88 -4.91 7.12
C ARG A 662 -28.41 -3.76 7.97
N ARG A 663 -29.36 -4.04 8.86
CA ARG A 663 -29.90 -3.04 9.78
C ARG A 663 -28.84 -2.55 10.77
N GLN A 664 -28.02 -3.46 11.31
CA GLN A 664 -26.90 -3.09 12.18
C GLN A 664 -25.84 -2.26 11.44
N LEU A 665 -25.53 -2.63 10.20
CA LEU A 665 -24.65 -1.85 9.34
C LEU A 665 -25.21 -0.45 9.07
N ALA A 666 -26.51 -0.32 8.80
CA ALA A 666 -27.15 0.98 8.60
C ALA A 666 -27.04 1.88 9.85
N VAL A 667 -27.19 1.31 11.05
CA VAL A 667 -26.98 2.04 12.31
C VAL A 667 -25.52 2.53 12.42
N LEU A 668 -24.55 1.66 12.14
CA LEU A 668 -23.12 2.01 12.17
C LEU A 668 -22.79 3.12 11.15
N LEU A 669 -23.27 3.00 9.91
CA LEU A 669 -23.07 3.99 8.86
C LEU A 669 -23.66 5.36 9.22
N ASN A 670 -24.84 5.40 9.82
CA ASN A 670 -25.43 6.66 10.31
C ASN A 670 -24.60 7.29 11.44
N THR A 671 -23.83 6.48 12.18
CA THR A 671 -22.92 6.98 13.23
C THR A 671 -21.71 7.68 12.60
N PHE A 672 -21.16 7.13 11.52
CA PHE A 672 -20.05 7.73 10.76
C PHE A 672 -20.44 9.01 10.02
N GLN A 673 -21.70 9.16 9.60
CA GLN A 673 -22.18 10.41 8.96
C GLN A 673 -22.45 11.53 9.96
N ALA A 674 -22.63 11.20 11.25
CA ALA A 674 -22.92 12.16 12.31
C ALA A 674 -21.66 12.64 13.07
N SER A 675 -20.53 11.94 12.91
CA SER A 675 -19.20 12.30 13.42
C SER A 675 -18.41 13.06 12.37
#